data_AF-A0AAF5D3B0-F1
#
_entry.id   AF-A0AAF5D3B0-F1
#
_cell.length_a   1.000
_cell.length_b   1.000
_cell.length_c   1.000
_cell.angle_alpha   90.00
_cell.angle_beta   90.00
_cell.angle_gamma   90.00
#
_symmetry.space_group_name_H-M   'P 1'
#
loop_
_entity.id
_entity.type
_entity.pdbx_description
1 polymer ?
#
loop_
_entity_poly.entity_id
_entity_poly.type
_entity_poly.pdbx_seq_one_letter_code
_entity_poly.pdbx_strand_id
1 'polypeptide(L)'
;MKRLISIDTDQGYKKGIEMASNILKNNGVIAIPTDTIYGICSSLSNTNKIYDIKKREHCKPLGIFLPNIESIDMIAIVPDSLKSLLNKLLPGPVTLLFKRSPLLPESFNPGIDTIGIRIPESRFVQDLVKHFGEPIAQTSANKSGATLNPTSIYHFSDIWDDLNLIVDGDNQFSKNESSKCHPGSTIIDLTNTGYFSIIRDGIIKEKAEKILTDFGLDNIKTKIETNKMSVDIVHMCKLFEEKYGVRPQWKVRCPGRVNLIGEHIDYSDYSVLPMAIDRATFILGIECNEDILEIANVEKEIYPEKKIFLNEIKNWHGCNNPTWIDYYLCGWKGIIEFLNEDNECKIKGMKLLVWGDIPPSSGVSSSSSIVCGSALMTLAIQTNGKHFEIINKGDFAELCAKSERYIGVEGGGMDQACEVLAQNGHALRIDFKPLIAHPISLPQDAIFAVIHSGSSHNKASNNYYNQRVVECRLGAQIIAKLQNYKHWMNIRTLGQLSKEVFNDIYPKNMYNIAIEKLKSTNGGKYTREEVKEILEIDDNTLISTSLNSNTTEMKEFVITPRVLHCFSEADRVFEFEKACENNEISLMAALMNESHKSCKELYECSCEELDSTVKICLESGFLAARLTGAGWGGCVIALTTMDMKDKLEEKVNILFWSHPSKGIDLTNIYVA
;
A
#
# COMPACT_ATOMS: atom_id res chain seq x y z
N MET A 1 -6.32 -12.68 53.71
CA MET A 1 -4.90 -13.12 53.62
C MET A 1 -4.69 -14.64 53.40
N LYS A 2 -5.71 -15.50 53.22
CA LYS A 2 -5.53 -16.96 52.98
C LYS A 2 -5.13 -17.33 51.53
N ARG A 3 -4.89 -16.35 50.67
CA ARG A 3 -4.71 -16.54 49.22
C ARG A 3 -3.35 -16.04 48.72
N LEU A 4 -2.39 -15.73 49.59
CA LEU A 4 -1.06 -15.26 49.21
C LEU A 4 -0.01 -16.33 49.54
N ILE A 5 0.85 -16.67 48.60
CA ILE A 5 2.00 -17.56 48.81
C ILE A 5 3.28 -16.90 48.32
N SER A 6 4.31 -16.84 49.18
CA SER A 6 5.65 -16.42 48.76
C SER A 6 6.41 -17.62 48.18
N ILE A 7 7.08 -17.41 47.04
CA ILE A 7 7.91 -18.41 46.34
C ILE A 7 9.42 -18.16 46.49
N ASP A 8 9.82 -17.28 47.42
CA ASP A 8 11.24 -16.94 47.65
C ASP A 8 12.03 -18.04 48.38
N THR A 9 11.36 -19.12 48.80
CA THR A 9 11.98 -20.29 49.42
C THR A 9 11.69 -21.53 48.60
N ASP A 10 12.58 -22.53 48.57
CA ASP A 10 12.34 -23.77 47.81
C ASP A 10 11.02 -24.47 48.17
N GLN A 11 10.65 -24.45 49.46
CA GLN A 11 9.37 -25.00 49.92
C GLN A 11 8.19 -24.16 49.43
N GLY A 12 8.29 -22.83 49.53
CA GLY A 12 7.28 -21.90 49.02
C GLY A 12 7.09 -22.03 47.52
N TYR A 13 8.18 -22.16 46.76
CA TYR A 13 8.21 -22.35 45.31
C TYR A 13 7.49 -23.64 44.90
N LYS A 14 7.86 -24.79 45.47
CA LYS A 14 7.20 -26.08 45.19
C LYS A 14 5.71 -26.05 45.53
N LYS A 15 5.37 -25.52 46.70
CA LYS A 15 3.98 -25.38 47.14
C LYS A 15 3.20 -24.39 46.26
N GLY A 16 3.85 -23.32 45.80
CA GLY A 16 3.29 -22.35 44.87
C GLY A 16 2.90 -22.99 43.55
N ILE A 17 3.79 -23.80 42.96
CA ILE A 17 3.50 -24.55 41.72
C ILE A 17 2.33 -25.51 41.94
N GLU A 18 2.35 -26.31 43.01
CA GLU A 18 1.32 -27.30 43.29
C GLU A 18 -0.06 -26.64 43.50
N MET A 19 -0.12 -25.60 44.33
CA MET A 19 -1.37 -24.87 44.60
C MET A 19 -1.89 -24.17 43.36
N ALA A 20 -1.02 -23.47 42.61
CA ALA A 20 -1.39 -22.78 41.39
C ALA A 20 -1.95 -23.78 40.36
N SER A 21 -1.24 -24.88 40.10
CA SER A 21 -1.68 -25.93 39.17
C SER A 21 -3.01 -26.55 39.59
N ASN A 22 -3.18 -26.88 40.87
CA ASN A 22 -4.45 -27.43 41.37
C ASN A 22 -5.61 -26.45 41.25
N ILE A 23 -5.37 -25.16 41.48
CA ILE A 23 -6.40 -24.12 41.32
C ILE A 23 -6.76 -23.98 39.84
N LEU A 24 -5.79 -23.94 38.93
CA LEU A 24 -6.04 -23.87 37.49
C LEU A 24 -6.83 -25.10 37.00
N LYS A 25 -6.49 -26.31 37.45
CA LYS A 25 -7.23 -27.56 37.15
C LYS A 25 -8.69 -27.48 37.61
N ASN A 26 -8.94 -26.80 38.73
CA ASN A 26 -10.28 -26.58 39.26
C ASN A 26 -10.94 -25.28 38.72
N ASN A 27 -10.48 -24.77 37.56
CA ASN A 27 -11.01 -23.57 36.91
C ASN A 27 -11.01 -22.34 37.84
N GLY A 28 -9.99 -22.21 38.68
CA GLY A 28 -9.73 -21.02 39.47
C GLY A 28 -8.87 -20.00 38.70
N VAL A 29 -8.81 -18.80 39.24
CA VAL A 29 -8.01 -17.69 38.72
C VAL A 29 -6.89 -17.37 39.71
N ILE A 30 -5.66 -17.27 39.20
CA ILE A 30 -4.48 -16.98 40.01
C ILE A 30 -3.79 -15.71 39.50
N ALA A 31 -3.06 -15.01 40.38
CA ALA A 31 -2.07 -14.02 39.99
C ALA A 31 -0.67 -14.56 40.26
N ILE A 32 0.25 -14.39 39.32
CA ILE A 32 1.62 -14.89 39.40
C ILE A 32 2.64 -13.83 38.94
N PRO A 33 3.86 -13.84 39.49
CA PRO A 33 4.95 -13.02 38.98
C PRO A 33 5.42 -13.56 37.63
N THR A 34 5.85 -12.68 36.73
CA THR A 34 6.49 -13.04 35.45
C THR A 34 7.81 -12.32 35.30
N ASP A 35 8.45 -12.42 34.14
CA ASP A 35 9.63 -11.63 33.75
C ASP A 35 9.36 -10.15 33.39
N THR A 36 8.10 -9.68 33.39
CA THR A 36 7.79 -8.26 33.10
C THR A 36 6.88 -7.56 34.10
N ILE A 37 5.76 -8.19 34.46
CA ILE A 37 4.73 -7.68 35.37
C ILE A 37 3.95 -8.87 35.92
N TYR A 38 3.20 -8.71 37.01
CA TYR A 38 2.31 -9.76 37.47
C TYR A 38 1.23 -10.04 36.42
N GLY A 39 0.99 -11.33 36.17
CA GLY A 39 -0.04 -11.84 35.28
C GLY A 39 -1.19 -12.47 36.06
N ILE A 40 -2.42 -12.29 35.57
CA ILE A 40 -3.57 -13.08 35.99
C ILE A 40 -3.74 -14.23 35.00
N CYS A 41 -3.96 -15.43 35.54
CA CYS A 41 -3.97 -16.67 34.80
C CYS A 41 -5.18 -17.55 35.12
N SER A 42 -5.63 -18.31 34.13
CA SER A 42 -6.66 -19.35 34.24
C SER A 42 -6.34 -20.51 33.30
N SER A 43 -7.06 -21.61 33.45
CA SER A 43 -7.16 -22.62 32.39
C SER A 43 -7.78 -22.01 31.13
N LEU A 44 -7.49 -22.59 29.95
CA LEU A 44 -8.11 -22.16 28.68
C LEU A 44 -9.63 -22.36 28.68
N SER A 45 -10.13 -23.32 29.46
CA SER A 45 -11.56 -23.65 29.58
C SER A 45 -12.36 -22.69 30.46
N ASN A 46 -11.70 -21.79 31.21
CA ASN A 46 -12.38 -20.91 32.16
C ASN A 46 -11.88 -19.45 32.08
N THR A 47 -11.69 -18.96 30.87
CA THR A 47 -11.26 -17.58 30.62
C THR A 47 -12.28 -16.52 31.02
N ASN A 48 -13.58 -16.85 31.04
CA ASN A 48 -14.67 -15.91 31.39
C ASN A 48 -14.43 -15.21 32.74
N LYS A 49 -13.93 -15.94 33.74
CA LYS A 49 -13.63 -15.33 35.05
C LYS A 49 -12.56 -14.25 34.98
N ILE A 50 -11.57 -14.37 34.08
CA ILE A 50 -10.57 -13.30 33.90
C ILE A 50 -11.24 -12.03 33.37
N TYR A 51 -12.18 -12.18 32.43
CA TYR A 51 -12.94 -11.05 31.88
C TYR A 51 -13.78 -10.37 32.96
N ASP A 52 -14.50 -11.15 33.77
CA ASP A 52 -15.32 -10.65 34.88
C ASP A 52 -14.48 -9.87 35.90
N ILE A 53 -13.39 -10.47 36.38
CA ILE A 53 -12.50 -9.89 37.41
C ILE A 53 -11.89 -8.57 36.93
N LYS A 54 -11.43 -8.54 35.68
CA LYS A 54 -10.76 -7.36 35.12
C LYS A 54 -11.74 -6.31 34.59
N LYS A 55 -13.04 -6.60 34.56
CA LYS A 55 -14.05 -5.86 33.80
C LYS A 55 -13.55 -5.61 32.37
N ARG A 56 -12.95 -6.65 31.78
CA ARG A 56 -12.32 -6.60 30.46
C ARG A 56 -13.35 -6.98 29.41
N GLU A 57 -13.37 -6.26 28.30
CA GLU A 57 -14.18 -6.60 27.15
C GLU A 57 -13.68 -7.91 26.51
N HIS A 58 -14.60 -8.78 26.11
CA HIS A 58 -14.28 -10.06 25.46
C HIS A 58 -13.49 -9.89 24.16
N CYS A 59 -13.61 -8.73 23.50
CA CYS A 59 -12.87 -8.40 22.28
C CYS A 59 -11.36 -8.19 22.48
N LYS A 60 -10.87 -8.07 23.72
CA LYS A 60 -9.44 -7.93 24.02
C LYS A 60 -8.86 -9.30 24.35
N PRO A 61 -8.18 -9.99 23.40
CA PRO A 61 -7.77 -11.38 23.58
C PRO A 61 -6.83 -11.57 24.77
N LEU A 62 -6.83 -12.78 25.30
CA LEU A 62 -5.87 -13.27 26.29
C LEU A 62 -4.68 -13.92 25.57
N GLY A 63 -3.49 -13.72 26.11
CA GLY A 63 -2.32 -14.46 25.64
C GLY A 63 -2.27 -15.86 26.24
N ILE A 64 -1.32 -16.67 25.78
CA ILE A 64 -1.03 -17.99 26.33
C ILE A 64 0.41 -18.05 26.80
N PHE A 65 0.62 -18.59 28.01
CA PHE A 65 1.92 -19.07 28.42
C PHE A 65 2.17 -20.48 27.91
N LEU A 66 3.35 -20.68 27.33
CA LEU A 66 3.88 -21.97 26.91
C LEU A 66 5.16 -22.31 27.68
N PRO A 67 5.49 -23.62 27.79
CA PRO A 67 6.66 -24.04 28.54
C PRO A 67 7.97 -23.92 27.75
N ASN A 68 7.92 -23.96 26.42
CA ASN A 68 9.07 -23.93 25.50
C ASN A 68 8.64 -23.65 24.05
N ILE A 69 9.63 -23.43 23.16
CA ILE A 69 9.42 -23.08 21.75
C ILE A 69 8.80 -24.25 20.98
N GLU A 70 9.15 -25.48 21.30
CA GLU A 70 8.63 -26.67 20.63
C GLU A 70 7.11 -26.82 20.79
N SER A 71 6.55 -26.23 21.85
CA SER A 71 5.10 -26.23 22.09
C SER A 71 4.33 -25.23 21.21
N ILE A 72 5.02 -24.33 20.49
CA ILE A 72 4.40 -23.27 19.68
C ILE A 72 3.57 -23.86 18.55
N ASP A 73 4.13 -24.83 17.83
CA ASP A 73 3.49 -25.46 16.66
C ASP A 73 2.18 -26.18 17.03
N MET A 74 1.96 -26.49 18.31
CA MET A 74 0.69 -27.06 18.78
C MET A 74 -0.44 -26.03 18.79
N ILE A 75 -0.13 -24.76 19.09
CA ILE A 75 -1.12 -23.71 19.33
C ILE A 75 -1.11 -22.61 18.27
N ALA A 76 -0.11 -22.55 17.41
CA ALA A 76 0.00 -21.55 16.35
C ALA A 76 0.63 -22.12 15.08
N ILE A 77 0.30 -21.49 13.96
CA ILE A 77 0.88 -21.75 12.65
C ILE A 77 2.05 -20.78 12.47
N VAL A 78 3.28 -21.30 12.50
CA VAL A 78 4.50 -20.53 12.27
C VAL A 78 5.06 -20.90 10.90
N PRO A 79 5.25 -19.93 9.98
CA PRO A 79 5.95 -20.17 8.72
C PRO A 79 7.34 -20.75 8.96
N ASP A 80 7.76 -21.74 8.15
CA ASP A 80 9.08 -22.37 8.30
C ASP A 80 10.23 -21.35 8.22
N SER A 81 10.06 -20.29 7.41
CA SER A 81 11.01 -19.18 7.31
C SER A 81 11.24 -18.46 8.64
N LEU A 82 10.31 -18.53 9.61
CA LEU A 82 10.39 -17.85 10.90
C LEU A 82 10.87 -18.76 12.05
N LYS A 83 11.04 -20.07 11.85
CA LYS A 83 11.39 -20.99 12.94
C LYS A 83 12.73 -20.65 13.62
N SER A 84 13.73 -20.22 12.84
CA SER A 84 15.03 -19.83 13.39
C SER A 84 14.99 -18.49 14.15
N LEU A 85 14.01 -17.62 13.86
CA LEU A 85 13.78 -16.36 14.56
C LEU A 85 13.25 -16.58 15.99
N LEU A 86 12.45 -17.62 16.22
CA LEU A 86 11.84 -17.89 17.52
C LEU A 86 12.88 -17.99 18.64
N ASN A 87 14.00 -18.68 18.37
CA ASN A 87 15.10 -18.86 19.33
C ASN A 87 15.84 -17.56 19.67
N LYS A 88 15.68 -16.50 18.86
CA LYS A 88 16.27 -15.18 19.14
C LYS A 88 15.38 -14.31 20.02
N LEU A 89 14.07 -14.59 20.03
CA LEU A 89 13.07 -13.78 20.74
C LEU A 89 12.53 -14.46 22.00
N LEU A 90 12.53 -15.79 22.05
CA LEU A 90 11.97 -16.60 23.14
C LEU A 90 13.02 -17.53 23.75
N PRO A 91 12.95 -17.84 25.06
CA PRO A 91 12.11 -17.18 26.06
C PRO A 91 12.49 -15.71 26.26
N GLY A 92 11.56 -14.88 26.75
CA GLY A 92 11.84 -13.46 26.93
C GLY A 92 10.60 -12.59 27.24
N PRO A 93 10.83 -11.30 27.53
CA PRO A 93 9.79 -10.30 27.81
C PRO A 93 9.07 -9.85 26.53
N VAL A 94 8.66 -10.80 25.69
CA VAL A 94 7.98 -10.59 24.40
C VAL A 94 6.73 -11.46 24.31
N THR A 95 5.77 -11.03 23.50
CA THR A 95 4.60 -11.79 23.11
C THR A 95 4.51 -11.75 21.60
N LEU A 96 4.61 -12.92 20.96
CA LEU A 96 4.56 -13.04 19.50
C LEU A 96 3.14 -13.44 19.10
N LEU A 97 2.50 -12.65 18.23
CA LEU A 97 1.25 -13.04 17.60
C LEU A 97 1.56 -13.83 16.34
N PHE A 98 0.98 -15.01 16.24
CA PHE A 98 0.95 -15.83 15.04
C PHE A 98 -0.49 -16.20 14.73
N LYS A 99 -0.73 -16.75 13.54
CA LYS A 99 -2.03 -17.32 13.21
C LYS A 99 -2.32 -18.48 14.18
N ARG A 100 -3.49 -18.50 14.80
CA ARG A 100 -3.85 -19.55 15.75
C ARG A 100 -3.92 -20.91 15.06
N SER A 101 -3.51 -21.96 15.78
CA SER A 101 -3.71 -23.33 15.34
C SER A 101 -5.20 -23.69 15.46
N PRO A 102 -5.77 -24.46 14.52
CA PRO A 102 -7.11 -25.02 14.64
C PRO A 102 -7.24 -26.01 15.81
N LEU A 103 -6.13 -26.46 16.41
CA LEU A 103 -6.15 -27.33 17.59
C LEU A 103 -6.48 -26.58 18.89
N LEU A 104 -6.42 -25.25 18.91
CA LEU A 104 -6.83 -24.47 20.08
C LEU A 104 -8.36 -24.44 20.20
N PRO A 105 -8.93 -24.62 21.41
CA PRO A 105 -10.37 -24.54 21.63
C PRO A 105 -10.96 -23.24 21.08
N GLU A 106 -12.05 -23.32 20.31
CA GLU A 106 -12.75 -22.14 19.78
C GLU A 106 -13.28 -21.22 20.89
N SER A 107 -13.60 -21.79 22.06
CA SER A 107 -14.02 -21.04 23.24
C SER A 107 -12.92 -20.11 23.78
N PHE A 108 -11.66 -20.35 23.43
CA PHE A 108 -10.53 -19.52 23.81
C PHE A 108 -10.30 -18.44 22.75
N ASN A 109 -10.46 -17.16 23.13
CA ASN A 109 -10.47 -15.99 22.24
C ASN A 109 -11.41 -16.19 21.02
N PRO A 110 -12.73 -16.31 21.26
CA PRO A 110 -13.68 -16.57 20.18
C PRO A 110 -13.64 -15.44 19.13
N GLY A 111 -13.53 -15.82 17.86
CA GLY A 111 -13.51 -14.89 16.72
C GLY A 111 -12.18 -14.17 16.46
N ILE A 112 -11.09 -14.55 17.14
CA ILE A 112 -9.76 -13.98 16.90
C ILE A 112 -8.87 -15.01 16.21
N ASP A 113 -8.36 -14.67 15.03
CA ASP A 113 -7.52 -15.54 14.18
C ASP A 113 -6.05 -15.57 14.58
N THR A 114 -5.67 -14.71 15.52
CA THR A 114 -4.29 -14.59 16.01
C THR A 114 -4.21 -15.04 17.45
N ILE A 115 -3.06 -15.60 17.83
CA ILE A 115 -2.80 -16.02 19.21
C ILE A 115 -1.51 -15.38 19.71
N GLY A 116 -1.59 -14.73 20.87
CA GLY A 116 -0.43 -14.16 21.54
C GLY A 116 0.29 -15.17 22.38
N ILE A 117 1.46 -15.58 21.91
CA ILE A 117 2.31 -16.58 22.55
C ILE A 117 3.34 -15.90 23.43
N ARG A 118 3.47 -16.39 24.66
CA ARG A 118 4.48 -15.89 25.59
C ARG A 118 5.20 -17.06 26.27
N ILE A 119 6.52 -17.01 26.25
CA ILE A 119 7.38 -17.93 27.01
C ILE A 119 8.27 -17.05 27.90
N PRO A 120 7.84 -16.75 29.14
CA PRO A 120 8.62 -15.89 30.03
C PRO A 120 9.97 -16.50 30.39
N GLU A 121 10.95 -15.65 30.70
CA GLU A 121 12.19 -16.08 31.36
C GLU A 121 11.98 -16.53 32.81
N SER A 122 10.84 -16.20 33.43
CA SER A 122 10.51 -16.65 34.78
C SER A 122 10.44 -18.16 34.83
N ARG A 123 11.35 -18.73 35.64
CA ARG A 123 11.41 -20.17 35.91
C ARG A 123 10.10 -20.66 36.54
N PHE A 124 9.49 -19.86 37.42
CA PHE A 124 8.22 -20.21 38.04
C PHE A 124 7.12 -20.42 37.00
N VAL A 125 6.99 -19.52 36.01
CA VAL A 125 5.99 -19.66 34.95
C VAL A 125 6.26 -20.91 34.11
N GLN A 126 7.51 -21.13 33.70
CA GLN A 126 7.86 -22.31 32.90
C GLN A 126 7.58 -23.63 33.64
N ASP A 127 7.98 -23.72 34.90
CA ASP A 127 7.75 -24.90 35.73
C ASP A 127 6.25 -25.10 36.02
N LEU A 128 5.50 -24.02 36.25
CA LEU A 128 4.05 -24.07 36.43
C LEU A 128 3.34 -24.57 35.18
N VAL A 129 3.65 -24.04 34.00
CA VAL A 129 3.02 -24.49 32.74
C VAL A 129 3.33 -25.97 32.49
N LYS A 130 4.59 -26.40 32.71
CA LYS A 130 4.98 -27.82 32.62
C LYS A 130 4.22 -28.70 33.62
N HIS A 131 4.08 -28.25 34.87
CA HIS A 131 3.42 -29.02 35.92
C HIS A 131 1.88 -29.05 35.78
N PHE A 132 1.31 -27.98 35.23
CA PHE A 132 -0.11 -27.92 34.88
C PHE A 132 -0.41 -28.84 33.70
N GLY A 133 0.48 -28.91 32.71
CA GLY A 133 0.43 -29.85 31.60
C GLY A 133 -0.31 -29.34 30.37
N GLU A 134 -0.88 -28.13 30.44
CA GLU A 134 -1.61 -27.48 29.36
C GLU A 134 -1.16 -26.01 29.22
N PRO A 135 -1.39 -25.36 28.07
CA PRO A 135 -1.14 -23.92 27.95
C PRO A 135 -2.01 -23.12 28.93
N ILE A 136 -1.46 -22.03 29.48
CA ILE A 136 -2.15 -21.21 30.50
C ILE A 136 -2.61 -19.89 29.89
N ALA A 137 -3.89 -19.56 30.02
CA ALA A 137 -4.44 -18.27 29.63
C ALA A 137 -3.87 -17.15 30.50
N GLN A 138 -3.52 -16.00 29.93
CA GLN A 138 -2.93 -14.90 30.71
C GLN A 138 -3.23 -13.50 30.20
N THR A 139 -3.17 -12.54 31.13
CA THR A 139 -3.13 -11.09 30.89
C THR A 139 -2.47 -10.39 32.09
N SER A 140 -2.17 -9.10 32.00
CA SER A 140 -1.64 -8.33 33.15
C SER A 140 -2.57 -8.33 34.36
N ALA A 141 -2.06 -8.18 35.58
CA ALA A 141 -2.90 -8.22 36.78
C ALA A 141 -3.73 -6.95 37.06
N ASN A 142 -3.37 -5.81 36.48
CA ASN A 142 -4.09 -4.56 36.69
C ASN A 142 -5.45 -4.56 35.97
N LYS A 143 -6.47 -3.90 36.56
CA LYS A 143 -7.75 -3.67 35.90
C LYS A 143 -7.56 -3.00 34.54
N SER A 144 -8.46 -3.28 33.60
CA SER A 144 -8.42 -2.66 32.27
C SER A 144 -8.48 -1.14 32.40
N GLY A 145 -7.49 -0.43 31.83
CA GLY A 145 -7.39 1.04 31.88
C GLY A 145 -6.61 1.62 33.06
N ALA A 146 -6.07 0.79 33.96
CA ALA A 146 -5.23 1.28 35.05
C ALA A 146 -3.92 1.89 34.51
N THR A 147 -3.53 3.05 35.06
CA THR A 147 -2.33 3.80 34.66
C THR A 147 -1.03 3.20 35.20
N LEU A 148 -1.10 2.33 36.20
CA LEU A 148 0.04 1.69 36.84
C LEU A 148 0.19 0.25 36.35
N ASN A 149 1.40 -0.11 35.95
CA ASN A 149 1.76 -1.48 35.64
C ASN A 149 1.91 -2.29 36.94
N PRO A 150 1.39 -3.53 37.00
CA PRO A 150 1.38 -4.31 38.23
C PRO A 150 2.76 -4.95 38.43
N THR A 151 3.73 -4.18 38.90
CA THR A 151 5.07 -4.64 39.31
C THR A 151 5.15 -5.06 40.78
N SER A 152 4.06 -4.85 41.52
CA SER A 152 3.89 -5.28 42.91
C SER A 152 2.48 -5.82 43.11
N ILE A 153 2.32 -6.78 44.02
CA ILE A 153 1.00 -7.31 44.38
C ILE A 153 0.02 -6.22 44.84
N TYR A 154 0.54 -5.13 45.42
CA TYR A 154 -0.29 -4.03 45.92
C TYR A 154 -0.91 -3.18 44.80
N HIS A 155 -0.34 -3.20 43.59
CA HIS A 155 -0.86 -2.44 42.43
C HIS A 155 -2.17 -3.00 41.88
N PHE A 156 -2.60 -4.18 42.31
CA PHE A 156 -3.87 -4.82 41.96
C PHE A 156 -4.62 -5.32 43.21
N SER A 157 -4.42 -4.65 44.34
CA SER A 157 -5.08 -4.98 45.61
C SER A 157 -6.61 -4.94 45.56
N ASP A 158 -7.15 -4.21 44.59
CA ASP A 158 -8.57 -4.00 44.32
C ASP A 158 -9.29 -5.19 43.64
N ILE A 159 -8.58 -6.27 43.33
CA ILE A 159 -9.14 -7.54 42.81
C ILE A 159 -8.72 -8.76 43.63
N TRP A 160 -8.01 -8.57 44.75
CA TRP A 160 -7.50 -9.69 45.56
C TRP A 160 -8.61 -10.63 46.04
N ASP A 161 -9.78 -10.10 46.36
CA ASP A 161 -10.92 -10.87 46.83
C ASP A 161 -11.57 -11.73 45.74
N ASP A 162 -11.27 -11.47 44.47
CA ASP A 162 -11.76 -12.25 43.33
C ASP A 162 -10.76 -13.33 42.86
N LEU A 163 -9.49 -13.21 43.25
CA LEU A 163 -8.44 -14.17 42.91
C LEU A 163 -8.42 -15.35 43.89
N ASN A 164 -8.25 -16.58 43.39
CA ASN A 164 -8.14 -17.77 44.23
C ASN A 164 -6.75 -17.92 44.87
N LEU A 165 -5.71 -17.43 44.20
CA LEU A 165 -4.33 -17.40 44.68
C LEU A 165 -3.58 -16.21 44.10
N ILE A 166 -2.71 -15.64 44.90
CA ILE A 166 -1.70 -14.65 44.55
C ILE A 166 -0.38 -15.30 44.92
N VAL A 167 0.45 -15.53 43.92
CA VAL A 167 1.83 -15.96 44.10
C VAL A 167 2.69 -14.70 44.08
N ASP A 168 3.61 -14.60 45.02
CA ASP A 168 4.51 -13.46 45.18
C ASP A 168 5.95 -13.92 45.37
N GLY A 169 6.93 -13.19 44.84
CA GLY A 169 8.33 -13.60 44.79
C GLY A 169 8.87 -13.71 43.36
N ASP A 170 10.12 -14.15 43.20
CA ASP A 170 10.81 -14.26 41.88
C ASP A 170 10.84 -12.95 41.07
N ASN A 171 10.71 -11.79 41.74
CA ASN A 171 10.70 -10.49 41.07
C ASN A 171 12.09 -10.14 40.53
N GLN A 172 12.32 -10.49 39.26
CA GLN A 172 13.47 -10.07 38.48
C GLN A 172 13.42 -8.57 38.10
N PHE A 173 12.31 -7.89 38.41
CA PHE A 173 12.23 -6.42 38.39
C PHE A 173 13.22 -5.90 39.41
N SER A 174 14.28 -5.25 38.94
CA SER A 174 15.40 -4.84 39.79
C SER A 174 14.87 -4.25 41.10
N LYS A 175 15.45 -4.65 42.23
CA LYS A 175 15.17 -4.06 43.56
C LYS A 175 15.53 -2.56 43.64
N ASN A 176 15.86 -1.93 42.52
CA ASN A 176 16.36 -0.58 42.38
C ASN A 176 15.63 0.13 41.23
N GLU A 177 14.30 0.31 41.29
CA GLU A 177 13.67 1.45 40.63
C GLU A 177 12.23 1.69 41.11
N SER A 178 12.06 2.75 41.89
CA SER A 178 10.80 3.38 42.25
C SER A 178 10.23 4.22 41.09
N SER A 179 10.24 3.69 39.86
CA SER A 179 9.78 4.40 38.68
C SER A 179 8.37 3.92 38.28
N LYS A 180 7.42 4.86 38.17
CA LYS A 180 6.02 4.65 37.76
C LYS A 180 5.84 4.03 36.35
N CYS A 181 6.93 3.65 35.67
CA CYS A 181 6.96 3.34 34.25
C CYS A 181 7.77 2.07 33.93
N HIS A 182 7.65 0.97 34.68
CA HIS A 182 8.19 -0.30 34.18
C HIS A 182 7.27 -0.82 33.05
N PRO A 183 7.71 -0.86 31.78
CA PRO A 183 6.87 -1.31 30.69
C PRO A 183 6.63 -2.83 30.78
N GLY A 184 5.52 -3.33 30.24
CA GLY A 184 5.26 -4.77 30.15
C GLY A 184 6.03 -5.44 29.00
N SER A 185 5.66 -6.66 28.62
CA SER A 185 6.25 -7.34 27.44
C SER A 185 6.03 -6.57 26.13
N THR A 186 6.93 -6.69 25.16
CA THR A 186 6.64 -6.15 23.80
C THR A 186 5.69 -7.11 23.09
N ILE A 187 4.60 -6.62 22.49
CA ILE A 187 3.70 -7.45 21.68
C ILE A 187 4.00 -7.20 20.20
N ILE A 188 4.35 -8.27 19.47
CA ILE A 188 4.79 -8.23 18.08
C ILE A 188 3.89 -9.13 17.27
N ASP A 189 3.25 -8.60 16.24
CA ASP A 189 2.51 -9.37 15.25
C ASP A 189 3.44 -9.89 14.15
N LEU A 190 3.47 -11.21 13.94
CA LEU A 190 4.25 -11.88 12.90
C LEU A 190 3.36 -12.70 11.96
N THR A 191 2.08 -12.37 11.89
CA THR A 191 1.09 -13.09 11.08
C THR A 191 1.26 -12.86 9.58
N ASN A 192 1.95 -11.79 9.17
CA ASN A 192 2.12 -11.41 7.77
C ASN A 192 3.51 -11.82 7.28
N THR A 193 3.57 -12.68 6.27
CA THR A 193 4.83 -13.18 5.72
C THR A 193 5.72 -12.02 5.24
N GLY A 194 6.96 -11.97 5.71
CA GLY A 194 7.90 -10.89 5.39
C GLY A 194 7.73 -9.62 6.23
N TYR A 195 6.70 -9.56 7.09
CA TYR A 195 6.40 -8.37 7.89
C TYR A 195 6.24 -8.68 9.38
N PHE A 196 6.41 -7.66 10.22
CA PHE A 196 6.07 -7.69 11.63
C PHE A 196 5.30 -6.42 12.02
N SER A 197 4.57 -6.34 13.13
CA SER A 197 4.14 -5.03 13.65
C SER A 197 4.18 -4.96 15.15
N ILE A 198 4.61 -3.82 15.71
CA ILE A 198 4.59 -3.62 17.16
C ILE A 198 3.17 -3.20 17.58
N ILE A 199 2.45 -4.15 18.18
CA ILE A 199 1.10 -3.93 18.70
C ILE A 199 1.16 -3.17 20.03
N ARG A 200 2.14 -3.50 20.88
CA ARG A 200 2.35 -2.83 22.16
C ARG A 200 3.83 -2.69 22.47
N ASP A 201 4.22 -1.46 22.77
CA ASP A 201 5.55 -1.13 23.26
C ASP A 201 5.81 -1.79 24.62
N GLY A 202 6.99 -2.37 24.75
CA GLY A 202 7.41 -3.11 25.94
C GLY A 202 8.92 -3.01 26.16
N ILE A 203 9.39 -3.70 27.19
CA ILE A 203 10.78 -3.62 27.69
C ILE A 203 11.82 -3.83 26.58
N ILE A 204 11.54 -4.72 25.63
CA ILE A 204 12.51 -5.09 24.59
C ILE A 204 12.12 -4.59 23.20
N LYS A 205 11.25 -3.58 23.07
CA LYS A 205 10.78 -3.09 21.76
C LYS A 205 11.95 -2.89 20.79
N GLU A 206 12.90 -2.04 21.14
CA GLU A 206 14.04 -1.69 20.28
C GLU A 206 14.89 -2.92 19.94
N LYS A 207 15.15 -3.78 20.94
CA LYS A 207 15.93 -5.01 20.75
C LYS A 207 15.20 -5.99 19.83
N ALA A 208 13.90 -6.14 20.00
CA ALA A 208 13.09 -7.07 19.22
C ALA A 208 12.89 -6.57 17.79
N GLU A 209 12.61 -5.27 17.58
CA GLU A 209 12.59 -4.64 16.26
C GLU A 209 13.92 -4.88 15.54
N LYS A 210 15.05 -4.65 16.21
CA LYS A 210 16.37 -4.93 15.64
C LYS A 210 16.52 -6.41 15.24
N ILE A 211 16.13 -7.35 16.09
CA ILE A 211 16.21 -8.79 15.79
C ILE A 211 15.34 -9.16 14.57
N LEU A 212 14.14 -8.56 14.46
CA LEU A 212 13.20 -8.81 13.37
C LEU A 212 13.70 -8.24 12.04
N THR A 213 14.21 -7.01 12.06
CA THR A 213 14.82 -6.37 10.90
C THR A 213 16.09 -7.11 10.47
N ASP A 214 16.96 -7.49 11.42
CA ASP A 214 18.17 -8.29 11.16
C ASP A 214 17.82 -9.70 10.60
N PHE A 215 16.60 -10.17 10.82
CA PHE A 215 16.07 -11.42 10.27
C PHE A 215 15.45 -11.26 8.87
N GLY A 216 15.24 -10.03 8.42
CA GLY A 216 14.65 -9.72 7.11
C GLY A 216 13.13 -9.51 7.12
N LEU A 217 12.54 -9.09 8.25
CA LEU A 217 11.13 -8.70 8.32
C LEU A 217 10.95 -7.18 8.41
N ASP A 218 9.93 -6.65 7.73
CA ASP A 218 9.59 -5.23 7.67
C ASP A 218 8.40 -4.86 8.59
N ASN A 219 8.35 -3.65 9.15
CA ASN A 219 7.23 -3.27 10.02
C ASN A 219 5.92 -2.94 9.24
N ILE A 220 4.77 -3.49 9.64
CA ILE A 220 3.43 -3.37 9.01
C ILE A 220 2.67 -2.14 9.47
N LYS A 221 2.87 -1.61 10.68
CA LYS A 221 2.17 -0.36 11.07
C LYS A 221 2.68 0.83 10.26
N THR A 222 3.97 0.79 9.92
CA THR A 222 4.55 1.59 8.85
C THR A 222 3.90 1.37 7.47
N LYS A 223 2.95 0.43 7.34
CA LYS A 223 2.32 -0.01 6.09
C LYS A 223 0.77 -0.05 6.06
N ILE A 224 0.07 -0.20 7.21
CA ILE A 224 -1.39 -0.47 7.33
C ILE A 224 -2.17 0.59 8.13
N GLU A 225 -1.57 1.50 8.91
CA GLU A 225 -2.33 2.64 9.47
C GLU A 225 -3.05 3.44 8.36
N THR A 226 -2.66 3.24 7.10
CA THR A 226 -3.27 3.71 5.86
C THR A 226 -4.57 3.02 5.40
N ASN A 227 -5.07 1.94 6.05
CA ASN A 227 -6.30 1.20 5.72
C ASN A 227 -7.51 1.54 6.62
N LYS A 228 -7.62 2.82 7.00
CA LYS A 228 -8.82 3.67 7.13
C LYS A 228 -10.18 2.99 7.40
N MET A 229 -10.76 3.31 8.57
CA MET A 229 -12.22 3.43 8.79
C MET A 229 -12.86 3.97 7.49
N SER A 230 -13.91 3.34 6.95
CA SER A 230 -14.59 3.87 5.77
C SER A 230 -15.18 5.23 6.15
N VAL A 231 -14.42 6.28 5.89
CA VAL A 231 -14.77 7.64 6.24
C VAL A 231 -15.80 8.03 5.21
N ASP A 232 -17.07 7.92 5.61
CA ASP A 232 -18.15 8.41 4.78
C ASP A 232 -18.09 9.94 4.69
N ILE A 233 -18.79 10.49 3.69
CA ILE A 233 -18.79 11.92 3.44
C ILE A 233 -19.35 12.74 4.62
N VAL A 234 -20.25 12.16 5.41
CA VAL A 234 -20.86 12.81 6.58
C VAL A 234 -19.81 12.99 7.67
N HIS A 235 -19.00 11.97 7.90
CA HIS A 235 -17.88 12.03 8.83
C HIS A 235 -16.81 13.03 8.36
N MET A 236 -16.45 13.05 7.07
CA MET A 236 -15.55 14.07 6.55
C MET A 236 -16.08 15.49 6.77
N CYS A 237 -17.38 15.73 6.55
CA CYS A 237 -17.98 17.05 6.78
C CYS A 237 -17.88 17.46 8.26
N LYS A 238 -18.14 16.53 9.19
CA LYS A 238 -17.98 16.78 10.64
C LYS A 238 -16.54 17.14 10.99
N LEU A 239 -15.57 16.36 10.52
CA LEU A 239 -14.15 16.65 10.75
C LEU A 239 -13.74 18.00 10.15
N PHE A 240 -14.28 18.35 8.98
CA PHE A 240 -14.04 19.65 8.36
C PHE A 240 -14.60 20.79 9.21
N GLU A 241 -15.85 20.66 9.69
CA GLU A 241 -16.50 21.63 10.57
C GLU A 241 -15.77 21.77 11.91
N GLU A 242 -15.35 20.66 12.52
CA GLU A 242 -14.56 20.66 13.76
C GLU A 242 -13.23 21.38 13.58
N LYS A 243 -12.55 21.19 12.44
CA LYS A 243 -11.26 21.84 12.15
C LYS A 243 -11.40 23.32 11.84
N TYR A 244 -12.34 23.69 10.97
CA TYR A 244 -12.39 25.03 10.37
C TYR A 244 -13.52 25.92 10.90
N GLY A 245 -14.42 25.38 11.73
CA GLY A 245 -15.58 26.10 12.28
C GLY A 245 -16.67 26.42 11.23
N VAL A 246 -16.55 25.87 10.02
CA VAL A 246 -17.47 26.10 8.90
C VAL A 246 -17.67 24.81 8.12
N ARG A 247 -18.85 24.65 7.51
CA ARG A 247 -19.16 23.50 6.66
C ARG A 247 -18.50 23.64 5.28
N PRO A 248 -17.93 22.58 4.70
CA PRO A 248 -17.35 22.67 3.36
C PRO A 248 -18.44 22.92 2.32
N GLN A 249 -18.10 23.65 1.26
CA GLN A 249 -19.02 23.95 0.15
C GLN A 249 -18.95 22.89 -0.94
N TRP A 250 -17.74 22.45 -1.28
CA TRP A 250 -17.49 21.58 -2.40
C TRP A 250 -16.94 20.23 -1.94
N LYS A 251 -17.36 19.17 -2.65
CA LYS A 251 -16.76 17.84 -2.61
C LYS A 251 -16.29 17.47 -3.99
N VAL A 252 -15.04 17.06 -4.11
CA VAL A 252 -14.53 16.32 -5.28
C VAL A 252 -14.36 14.86 -4.91
N ARG A 253 -14.79 13.95 -5.79
CA ARG A 253 -14.40 12.54 -5.80
C ARG A 253 -13.60 12.29 -7.07
N CYS A 254 -12.36 11.82 -6.94
CA CYS A 254 -11.54 11.34 -8.05
C CYS A 254 -11.24 9.86 -7.84
N PRO A 255 -11.62 8.95 -8.75
CA PRO A 255 -11.30 7.53 -8.58
C PRO A 255 -9.78 7.30 -8.70
N GLY A 256 -9.32 6.11 -8.29
CA GLY A 256 -8.07 5.55 -8.80
C GLY A 256 -8.32 4.80 -10.10
N ARG A 257 -7.34 4.03 -10.57
CA ARG A 257 -7.49 3.20 -11.78
C ARG A 257 -6.65 1.94 -11.74
N VAL A 258 -7.09 0.94 -12.47
CA VAL A 258 -6.27 -0.23 -12.84
C VAL A 258 -6.07 -0.25 -14.34
N ASN A 259 -4.88 -0.64 -14.77
CA ASN A 259 -4.60 -0.86 -16.18
C ASN A 259 -4.77 -2.35 -16.51
N LEU A 260 -5.74 -2.69 -17.37
CA LEU A 260 -6.04 -4.08 -17.71
C LEU A 260 -4.95 -4.64 -18.65
N ILE A 261 -4.50 -3.82 -19.59
CA ILE A 261 -3.40 -4.11 -20.52
C ILE A 261 -2.90 -2.81 -21.16
N GLY A 262 -1.65 -2.78 -21.64
CA GLY A 262 -1.06 -1.56 -22.19
C GLY A 262 -0.13 -0.87 -21.20
N GLU A 263 0.77 -1.59 -20.55
CA GLU A 263 1.70 -0.97 -19.60
C GLU A 263 2.88 -0.31 -20.30
N HIS A 264 3.34 0.85 -19.82
CA HIS A 264 4.54 1.52 -20.34
C HIS A 264 4.51 1.90 -21.83
N ILE A 265 3.33 2.15 -22.38
CA ILE A 265 3.15 2.57 -23.78
C ILE A 265 2.41 3.91 -23.94
N ASP A 266 1.84 4.45 -22.86
CA ASP A 266 1.09 5.72 -22.87
C ASP A 266 1.99 6.92 -23.19
N TYR A 267 3.17 7.02 -22.56
CA TYR A 267 4.18 8.02 -22.92
C TYR A 267 4.86 7.76 -24.27
N SER A 268 4.58 6.61 -24.90
CA SER A 268 5.02 6.30 -26.27
C SER A 268 3.94 6.61 -27.31
N ASP A 269 2.87 7.33 -26.94
CA ASP A 269 1.71 7.70 -27.76
C ASP A 269 0.89 6.50 -28.28
N TYR A 270 0.93 5.35 -27.60
CA TYR A 270 0.11 4.18 -27.93
C TYR A 270 -1.06 4.02 -26.99
N SER A 271 -2.15 3.51 -27.54
CA SER A 271 -3.38 3.29 -26.80
C SER A 271 -3.20 2.34 -25.63
N VAL A 272 -3.93 2.58 -24.55
CA VAL A 272 -3.96 1.74 -23.34
C VAL A 272 -5.39 1.35 -23.02
N LEU A 273 -5.58 0.32 -22.18
CA LEU A 273 -6.92 -0.15 -21.80
C LEU A 273 -7.13 -0.23 -20.28
N PRO A 274 -7.19 0.92 -19.57
CA PRO A 274 -7.50 0.96 -18.16
C PRO A 274 -9.01 1.00 -17.85
N MET A 275 -9.34 0.91 -16.57
CA MET A 275 -10.64 1.29 -16.04
C MET A 275 -10.47 2.02 -14.70
N ALA A 276 -11.35 3.00 -14.42
CA ALA A 276 -11.43 3.62 -13.11
C ALA A 276 -12.02 2.61 -12.11
N ILE A 277 -11.53 2.64 -10.87
CA ILE A 277 -12.02 1.78 -9.78
C ILE A 277 -12.99 2.53 -8.87
N ASP A 278 -13.70 1.80 -8.00
CA ASP A 278 -14.66 2.37 -7.05
C ASP A 278 -13.98 3.15 -5.92
N ARG A 279 -12.76 2.75 -5.54
CA ARG A 279 -11.86 3.47 -4.61
C ARG A 279 -11.47 4.83 -5.16
N ALA A 280 -11.46 5.85 -4.31
CA ALA A 280 -11.31 7.25 -4.70
C ALA A 280 -10.59 8.11 -3.65
N THR A 281 -10.00 9.20 -4.13
CA THR A 281 -9.65 10.36 -3.32
C THR A 281 -10.86 11.28 -3.23
N PHE A 282 -11.16 11.73 -2.01
CA PHE A 282 -12.19 12.70 -1.68
C PHE A 282 -11.53 13.97 -1.14
N ILE A 283 -11.95 15.12 -1.68
CA ILE A 283 -11.48 16.43 -1.24
C ILE A 283 -12.68 17.28 -0.88
N LEU A 284 -12.72 17.75 0.35
CA LEU A 284 -13.65 18.78 0.81
C LEU A 284 -12.98 20.14 0.78
N GLY A 285 -13.70 21.17 0.36
CA GLY A 285 -13.13 22.50 0.22
C GLY A 285 -14.12 23.64 0.34
N ILE A 286 -13.61 24.79 0.79
CA ILE A 286 -14.32 26.06 0.81
C ILE A 286 -13.34 27.21 0.53
N GLU A 287 -13.83 28.26 -0.12
CA GLU A 287 -13.14 29.55 -0.22
C GLU A 287 -12.95 30.17 1.17
N CYS A 288 -11.82 30.85 1.38
CA CYS A 288 -11.62 31.70 2.56
C CYS A 288 -11.10 33.10 2.16
N ASN A 289 -11.35 34.08 3.02
CA ASN A 289 -10.95 35.48 2.79
C ASN A 289 -9.46 35.74 3.05
N GLU A 290 -8.75 34.76 3.61
CA GLU A 290 -7.30 34.82 3.87
C GLU A 290 -6.54 34.45 2.59
N ASP A 291 -5.39 35.07 2.31
CA ASP A 291 -4.55 34.70 1.17
C ASP A 291 -3.70 33.45 1.48
N ILE A 292 -4.36 32.32 1.75
CA ILE A 292 -3.76 31.06 2.18
C ILE A 292 -4.28 29.84 1.41
N LEU A 293 -3.48 28.79 1.39
CA LEU A 293 -3.85 27.42 1.06
C LEU A 293 -3.63 26.56 2.30
N GLU A 294 -4.71 26.12 2.95
CA GLU A 294 -4.65 25.27 4.15
C GLU A 294 -5.18 23.86 3.82
N ILE A 295 -4.29 22.87 3.85
CA ILE A 295 -4.56 21.49 3.45
C ILE A 295 -4.37 20.58 4.64
N ALA A 296 -5.40 19.82 4.99
CA ALA A 296 -5.33 18.77 6.00
C ALA A 296 -5.76 17.42 5.43
N ASN A 297 -5.42 16.35 6.15
CA ASN A 297 -5.88 15.00 5.88
C ASN A 297 -6.67 14.46 7.07
N VAL A 298 -7.66 13.62 6.81
CA VAL A 298 -8.37 12.90 7.89
C VAL A 298 -7.42 12.04 8.72
N GLU A 299 -6.38 11.47 8.09
CA GLU A 299 -5.33 10.71 8.79
C GLU A 299 -4.10 11.58 9.08
N LYS A 300 -4.28 12.58 9.93
CA LYS A 300 -3.25 13.56 10.29
C LYS A 300 -1.93 12.96 10.80
N GLU A 301 -1.96 11.78 11.42
CA GLU A 301 -0.77 11.10 11.95
C GLU A 301 0.12 10.53 10.82
N ILE A 302 -0.49 10.21 9.68
CA ILE A 302 0.19 9.64 8.50
C ILE A 302 0.49 10.73 7.47
N TYR A 303 -0.44 11.66 7.30
CA TYR A 303 -0.38 12.73 6.32
C TYR A 303 -0.47 14.09 7.04
N PRO A 304 0.67 14.68 7.42
CA PRO A 304 0.72 15.95 8.13
C PRO A 304 0.06 17.07 7.32
N GLU A 305 -0.64 17.95 8.03
CA GLU A 305 -1.29 19.13 7.46
C GLU A 305 -0.29 20.27 7.17
N LYS A 306 -0.70 21.22 6.32
CA LYS A 306 0.13 22.39 5.98
C LYS A 306 -0.74 23.61 5.65
N LYS A 307 -0.32 24.76 6.18
CA LYS A 307 -0.81 26.09 5.80
C LYS A 307 0.28 26.81 5.02
N ILE A 308 -0.04 27.29 3.82
CA ILE A 308 0.89 27.96 2.90
C ILE A 308 0.31 29.32 2.52
N PHE A 309 1.11 30.38 2.50
CA PHE A 309 0.65 31.67 2.01
C PHE A 309 0.67 31.72 0.48
N LEU A 310 -0.34 32.35 -0.14
CA LEU A 310 -0.48 32.35 -1.60
C LEU A 310 0.67 33.06 -2.33
N ASN A 311 1.35 34.00 -1.67
CA ASN A 311 2.55 34.67 -2.21
C ASN A 311 3.78 33.75 -2.25
N GLU A 312 3.89 32.80 -1.32
CA GLU A 312 5.01 31.84 -1.24
C GLU A 312 4.88 30.77 -2.34
N ILE A 313 3.68 30.22 -2.49
CA ILE A 313 3.41 29.11 -3.42
C ILE A 313 3.46 29.52 -4.90
N LYS A 314 3.26 30.80 -5.23
CA LYS A 314 3.37 31.30 -6.61
C LYS A 314 4.72 30.98 -7.25
N ASN A 315 5.79 30.89 -6.45
CA ASN A 315 7.14 30.59 -6.90
C ASN A 315 7.51 29.10 -6.76
N TRP A 316 6.54 28.21 -6.53
CA TRP A 316 6.79 26.78 -6.51
C TRP A 316 6.94 26.24 -7.95
N HIS A 317 8.02 25.50 -8.18
CA HIS A 317 8.43 25.00 -9.51
C HIS A 317 8.49 23.47 -9.58
N GLY A 318 7.90 22.77 -8.61
CA GLY A 318 7.99 21.30 -8.52
C GLY A 318 8.97 20.81 -7.45
N CYS A 319 9.13 19.48 -7.36
CA CYS A 319 10.07 18.84 -6.45
C CYS A 319 10.49 17.45 -6.96
N ASN A 320 11.69 16.98 -6.58
CA ASN A 320 12.20 15.65 -6.92
C ASN A 320 12.05 14.61 -5.80
N ASN A 321 11.63 15.01 -4.59
CA ASN A 321 11.37 14.10 -3.48
C ASN A 321 10.04 14.49 -2.81
N PRO A 322 8.91 14.08 -3.41
CA PRO A 322 7.62 14.64 -3.09
C PRO A 322 7.05 14.15 -1.77
N THR A 323 6.44 15.08 -1.04
CA THR A 323 5.45 14.80 -0.01
C THR A 323 4.06 14.65 -0.62
N TRP A 324 3.09 14.17 0.16
CA TRP A 324 1.71 14.03 -0.31
C TRP A 324 1.07 15.38 -0.73
N ILE A 325 1.52 16.49 -0.13
CA ILE A 325 1.04 17.83 -0.45
C ILE A 325 1.53 18.29 -1.82
N ASP A 326 2.74 17.88 -2.24
CA ASP A 326 3.30 18.30 -3.54
C ASP A 326 2.43 17.80 -4.70
N TYR A 327 1.81 16.62 -4.58
CA TYR A 327 0.80 16.16 -5.54
C TYR A 327 -0.44 17.06 -5.57
N TYR A 328 -0.91 17.56 -4.42
CA TYR A 328 -1.97 18.55 -4.40
C TYR A 328 -1.54 19.82 -5.15
N LEU A 329 -0.30 20.30 -4.89
CA LEU A 329 0.24 21.51 -5.51
C LEU A 329 0.38 21.40 -7.03
N CYS A 330 0.67 20.22 -7.57
CA CYS A 330 0.66 19.98 -9.01
C CYS A 330 -0.68 20.41 -9.63
N GLY A 331 -1.80 19.85 -9.15
CA GLY A 331 -3.12 20.17 -9.70
C GLY A 331 -3.55 21.61 -9.42
N TRP A 332 -3.23 22.15 -8.24
CA TRP A 332 -3.46 23.58 -7.94
C TRP A 332 -2.73 24.48 -8.93
N LYS A 333 -1.43 24.25 -9.14
CA LYS A 333 -0.58 25.08 -10.00
C LYS A 333 -1.05 25.05 -11.46
N GLY A 334 -1.36 23.86 -11.97
CA GLY A 334 -1.87 23.71 -13.34
C GLY A 334 -3.12 24.55 -13.59
N ILE A 335 -4.05 24.59 -12.63
CA ILE A 335 -5.26 25.40 -12.76
C ILE A 335 -4.99 26.88 -12.59
N ILE A 336 -4.11 27.27 -11.67
CA ILE A 336 -3.76 28.68 -11.52
C ILE A 336 -3.10 29.22 -12.79
N GLU A 337 -2.18 28.47 -13.40
CA GLU A 337 -1.55 28.88 -14.67
C GLU A 337 -2.57 28.96 -15.80
N PHE A 338 -3.49 28.00 -15.89
CA PHE A 338 -4.59 28.02 -16.87
C PHE A 338 -5.53 29.22 -16.69
N LEU A 339 -5.86 29.61 -15.46
CA LEU A 339 -6.76 30.74 -15.20
C LEU A 339 -6.05 32.11 -15.22
N ASN A 340 -4.73 32.15 -15.07
CA ASN A 340 -3.92 33.37 -14.98
C ASN A 340 -2.93 33.52 -16.13
N GLU A 341 -3.24 33.07 -17.35
CA GLU A 341 -2.37 33.34 -18.52
C GLU A 341 -2.04 34.85 -18.67
N ASP A 342 -2.97 35.74 -18.26
CA ASP A 342 -2.79 37.20 -18.29
C ASP A 342 -2.35 37.83 -16.94
N ASN A 343 -2.10 37.05 -15.88
CA ASN A 343 -1.73 37.52 -14.53
C ASN A 343 -2.74 38.46 -13.81
N GLU A 344 -4.00 38.53 -14.26
CA GLU A 344 -4.97 39.50 -13.73
C GLU A 344 -5.91 38.95 -12.63
N CYS A 345 -6.10 37.63 -12.50
CA CYS A 345 -7.08 37.12 -11.52
C CYS A 345 -6.49 37.02 -10.11
N LYS A 346 -7.18 37.63 -9.15
CA LYS A 346 -6.92 37.42 -7.73
C LYS A 346 -7.16 35.96 -7.39
N ILE A 347 -6.10 35.26 -6.96
CA ILE A 347 -6.20 33.88 -6.48
C ILE A 347 -6.92 33.89 -5.13
N LYS A 348 -8.00 33.13 -5.03
CA LYS A 348 -8.75 32.95 -3.79
C LYS A 348 -8.04 31.98 -2.84
N GLY A 349 -8.09 32.28 -1.55
CA GLY A 349 -7.66 31.35 -0.51
C GLY A 349 -8.64 30.19 -0.33
N MET A 350 -8.15 29.08 0.22
CA MET A 350 -8.96 27.88 0.41
C MET A 350 -8.53 27.05 1.61
N LYS A 351 -9.53 26.42 2.25
CA LYS A 351 -9.38 25.44 3.33
C LYS A 351 -9.86 24.08 2.86
N LEU A 352 -9.06 23.04 3.08
CA LEU A 352 -9.22 21.74 2.45
C LEU A 352 -9.07 20.60 3.45
N LEU A 353 -9.84 19.53 3.24
CA LEU A 353 -9.68 18.25 3.93
C LEU A 353 -9.68 17.12 2.91
N VAL A 354 -8.62 16.32 2.94
CA VAL A 354 -8.39 15.21 2.00
C VAL A 354 -8.54 13.87 2.73
N TRP A 355 -9.13 12.91 2.06
CA TRP A 355 -9.14 11.50 2.46
C TRP A 355 -9.21 10.63 1.21
N GLY A 356 -8.76 9.39 1.28
CA GLY A 356 -8.91 8.46 0.17
C GLY A 356 -8.69 7.03 0.62
N ASP A 357 -9.45 6.12 0.03
CA ASP A 357 -9.38 4.66 0.24
C ASP A 357 -8.63 3.93 -0.88
N ILE A 358 -8.00 4.68 -1.79
CA ILE A 358 -7.08 4.13 -2.79
C ILE A 358 -5.81 3.67 -2.07
N PRO A 359 -5.43 2.37 -2.15
CA PRO A 359 -4.23 1.89 -1.49
C PRO A 359 -2.98 2.65 -1.98
N PRO A 360 -2.22 3.31 -1.09
CA PRO A 360 -1.09 4.14 -1.51
C PRO A 360 0.05 3.27 -2.08
N SER A 361 0.81 3.83 -3.03
CA SER A 361 2.02 3.21 -3.60
C SER A 361 1.86 1.77 -4.12
N SER A 362 0.65 1.46 -4.60
CA SER A 362 0.24 0.10 -4.99
C SER A 362 0.02 -0.04 -6.50
N GLY A 363 0.42 0.94 -7.31
CA GLY A 363 0.24 0.89 -8.76
C GLY A 363 -1.17 1.20 -9.25
N VAL A 364 -2.12 1.59 -8.38
CA VAL A 364 -3.51 1.94 -8.72
C VAL A 364 -3.83 3.45 -8.77
N SER A 365 -2.80 4.28 -8.99
CA SER A 365 -2.86 5.75 -9.20
C SER A 365 -3.47 6.60 -8.09
N SER A 366 -3.08 6.37 -6.84
CA SER A 366 -3.39 7.34 -5.78
C SER A 366 -2.77 8.73 -6.01
N SER A 367 -1.61 8.84 -6.68
CA SER A 367 -0.97 10.13 -6.99
C SER A 367 -1.80 10.97 -7.96
N SER A 368 -2.13 10.42 -9.12
CA SER A 368 -2.90 11.09 -10.16
C SER A 368 -4.30 11.45 -9.67
N SER A 369 -4.92 10.57 -8.88
CA SER A 369 -6.20 10.86 -8.23
C SER A 369 -6.17 12.11 -7.33
N ILE A 370 -5.06 12.34 -6.61
CA ILE A 370 -4.85 13.57 -5.84
C ILE A 370 -4.65 14.77 -6.77
N VAL A 371 -3.86 14.64 -7.84
CA VAL A 371 -3.61 15.74 -8.81
C VAL A 371 -4.89 16.16 -9.51
N CYS A 372 -5.62 15.22 -10.10
CA CYS A 372 -6.89 15.46 -10.77
C CYS A 372 -7.93 16.01 -9.80
N GLY A 373 -8.00 15.44 -8.59
CA GLY A 373 -8.88 15.90 -7.52
C GLY A 373 -8.59 17.34 -7.10
N SER A 374 -7.30 17.69 -6.90
CA SER A 374 -6.88 19.02 -6.46
C SER A 374 -7.08 20.06 -7.56
N ALA A 375 -6.84 19.71 -8.82
CA ALA A 375 -7.14 20.54 -9.97
C ALA A 375 -8.64 20.86 -10.02
N LEU A 376 -9.53 19.86 -9.94
CA LEU A 376 -10.96 20.11 -10.02
C LEU A 376 -11.47 20.94 -8.82
N MET A 377 -10.95 20.68 -7.62
CA MET A 377 -11.30 21.46 -6.42
C MET A 377 -10.84 22.93 -6.56
N THR A 378 -9.61 23.14 -7.05
CA THR A 378 -9.06 24.48 -7.29
C THR A 378 -9.91 25.22 -8.30
N LEU A 379 -10.22 24.59 -9.44
CA LEU A 379 -11.04 25.18 -10.49
C LEU A 379 -12.42 25.58 -9.97
N ALA A 380 -13.07 24.68 -9.22
CA ALA A 380 -14.37 24.93 -8.61
C ALA A 380 -14.35 26.11 -7.64
N ILE A 381 -13.34 26.24 -6.77
CA ILE A 381 -13.26 27.36 -5.82
C ILE A 381 -12.97 28.68 -6.56
N GLN A 382 -11.99 28.68 -7.49
CA GLN A 382 -11.60 29.89 -8.22
C GLN A 382 -12.74 30.47 -9.06
N THR A 383 -13.61 29.61 -9.57
CA THR A 383 -14.66 30.00 -10.53
C THR A 383 -16.09 29.84 -9.98
N ASN A 384 -16.22 29.58 -8.67
CA ASN A 384 -17.50 29.40 -7.96
C ASN A 384 -18.38 28.27 -8.55
N GLY A 385 -17.79 27.08 -8.74
CA GLY A 385 -18.44 25.85 -9.17
C GLY A 385 -18.44 25.61 -10.67
N LYS A 386 -18.04 26.60 -11.46
CA LYS A 386 -17.83 26.41 -12.90
C LYS A 386 -16.61 25.50 -13.11
N HIS A 387 -16.67 24.61 -14.08
CA HIS A 387 -15.57 23.65 -14.30
C HIS A 387 -15.55 23.15 -15.73
N PHE A 388 -16.28 22.08 -16.06
CA PHE A 388 -16.24 21.47 -17.40
C PHE A 388 -16.92 22.32 -18.49
N GLU A 389 -17.54 23.44 -18.11
CA GLU A 389 -17.98 24.52 -19.02
C GLU A 389 -16.85 25.49 -19.41
N ILE A 390 -15.78 25.57 -18.61
CA ILE A 390 -14.60 26.41 -18.84
C ILE A 390 -13.52 25.62 -19.58
N ILE A 391 -13.31 24.36 -19.20
CA ILE A 391 -12.31 23.47 -19.80
C ILE A 391 -12.95 22.11 -20.03
N ASN A 392 -12.92 21.59 -21.27
CA ASN A 392 -13.50 20.28 -21.53
C ASN A 392 -12.69 19.18 -20.82
N LYS A 393 -13.31 18.02 -20.59
CA LYS A 393 -12.68 16.94 -19.82
C LYS A 393 -11.37 16.42 -20.41
N GLY A 394 -11.22 16.40 -21.74
CA GLY A 394 -10.00 15.96 -22.41
C GLY A 394 -8.86 16.92 -22.12
N ASP A 395 -9.07 18.22 -22.35
CA ASP A 395 -8.09 19.27 -22.07
C ASP A 395 -7.73 19.31 -20.57
N PHE A 396 -8.73 19.10 -19.69
CA PHE A 396 -8.50 19.00 -18.25
C PHE A 396 -7.61 17.81 -17.87
N ALA A 397 -7.83 16.64 -18.47
CA ALA A 397 -6.99 15.47 -18.24
C ALA A 397 -5.55 15.69 -18.73
N GLU A 398 -5.38 16.30 -19.92
CA GLU A 398 -4.05 16.66 -20.42
C GLU A 398 -3.34 17.70 -19.54
N LEU A 399 -4.07 18.68 -19.03
CA LEU A 399 -3.56 19.66 -18.06
C LEU A 399 -3.08 18.95 -16.80
N CYS A 400 -3.86 18.04 -16.24
CA CYS A 400 -3.47 17.26 -15.05
C CYS A 400 -2.23 16.40 -15.33
N ALA A 401 -2.16 15.74 -16.49
CA ALA A 401 -1.01 14.94 -16.88
C ALA A 401 0.28 15.78 -17.00
N LYS A 402 0.20 16.97 -17.61
CA LYS A 402 1.33 17.91 -17.66
C LYS A 402 1.71 18.41 -16.26
N SER A 403 0.71 18.69 -15.42
CA SER A 403 0.90 19.22 -14.07
C SER A 403 1.56 18.21 -13.13
N GLU A 404 1.22 16.92 -13.24
CA GLU A 404 1.84 15.87 -12.40
C GLU A 404 3.35 15.77 -12.64
N ARG A 405 3.87 16.18 -13.81
CA ARG A 405 5.31 16.18 -14.10
C ARG A 405 6.12 17.15 -13.22
N TYR A 406 5.48 18.12 -12.55
CA TYR A 406 6.14 18.93 -11.53
C TYR A 406 6.72 18.07 -10.39
N ILE A 407 6.29 16.81 -10.26
CA ILE A 407 6.83 15.85 -9.29
C ILE A 407 8.14 15.18 -9.73
N GLY A 408 8.63 15.49 -10.93
CA GLY A 408 9.88 14.96 -11.50
C GLY A 408 9.76 13.63 -12.27
N VAL A 409 8.54 13.10 -12.42
CA VAL A 409 8.26 11.87 -13.18
C VAL A 409 7.72 12.23 -14.57
N GLU A 410 8.38 11.75 -15.62
CA GLU A 410 7.98 11.97 -17.02
C GLU A 410 6.93 10.95 -17.47
N GLY A 411 5.82 10.92 -16.72
CA GLY A 411 4.67 10.06 -16.99
C GLY A 411 3.92 10.40 -18.29
N GLY A 412 3.22 9.41 -18.82
CA GLY A 412 2.20 9.61 -19.84
C GLY A 412 0.90 10.16 -19.26
N GLY A 413 -0.19 10.03 -20.02
CA GLY A 413 -1.50 10.60 -19.67
C GLY A 413 -2.56 9.57 -19.27
N MET A 414 -2.20 8.28 -19.16
CA MET A 414 -3.18 7.21 -18.92
C MET A 414 -3.97 7.43 -17.63
N ASP A 415 -3.26 7.68 -16.53
CA ASP A 415 -3.82 7.71 -15.18
C ASP A 415 -4.88 8.83 -15.10
N GLN A 416 -4.50 10.05 -15.48
CA GLN A 416 -5.36 11.23 -15.44
C GLN A 416 -6.51 11.14 -16.45
N ALA A 417 -6.25 10.64 -17.66
CA ALA A 417 -7.30 10.44 -18.66
C ALA A 417 -8.34 9.43 -18.18
N CYS A 418 -7.92 8.30 -17.62
CA CYS A 418 -8.83 7.29 -17.08
C CYS A 418 -9.68 7.87 -15.93
N GLU A 419 -9.03 8.53 -14.97
CA GLU A 419 -9.72 9.11 -13.81
C GLU A 419 -10.75 10.17 -14.19
N VAL A 420 -10.51 10.96 -15.23
CA VAL A 420 -11.38 12.06 -15.66
C VAL A 420 -12.48 11.61 -16.63
N LEU A 421 -12.11 10.76 -17.59
CA LEU A 421 -12.96 10.37 -18.73
C LEU A 421 -13.75 9.08 -18.51
N ALA A 422 -13.48 8.32 -17.44
CA ALA A 422 -14.17 7.07 -17.16
C ALA A 422 -15.69 7.22 -17.10
N GLN A 423 -16.36 6.20 -17.65
CA GLN A 423 -17.81 6.08 -17.68
C GLN A 423 -18.21 4.87 -16.84
N ASN A 424 -19.25 5.04 -16.03
CA ASN A 424 -19.71 3.98 -15.14
C ASN A 424 -20.00 2.70 -15.93
N GLY A 425 -19.48 1.56 -15.47
CA GLY A 425 -19.69 0.26 -16.12
C GLY A 425 -18.83 -0.01 -17.37
N HIS A 426 -17.95 0.90 -17.79
CA HIS A 426 -17.09 0.70 -18.96
C HIS A 426 -15.60 0.83 -18.61
N ALA A 427 -14.78 -0.09 -19.12
CA ALA A 427 -13.36 0.16 -19.29
C ALA A 427 -13.16 1.19 -20.43
N LEU A 428 -11.95 1.70 -20.61
CA LEU A 428 -11.65 2.68 -21.65
C LEU A 428 -10.46 2.23 -22.48
N ARG A 429 -10.60 2.16 -23.80
CA ARG A 429 -9.43 2.29 -24.68
C ARG A 429 -9.12 3.78 -24.82
N ILE A 430 -7.97 4.21 -24.32
CA ILE A 430 -7.55 5.61 -24.35
C ILE A 430 -6.47 5.77 -25.42
N ASP A 431 -6.77 6.59 -26.43
CA ASP A 431 -5.84 7.00 -27.46
C ASP A 431 -5.15 8.31 -27.05
N PHE A 432 -3.91 8.48 -27.51
CA PHE A 432 -3.14 9.70 -27.28
C PHE A 432 -2.87 10.40 -28.62
N LYS A 433 -2.90 11.74 -28.62
CA LYS A 433 -2.62 12.62 -29.77
C LYS A 433 -3.48 12.35 -31.02
N PRO A 434 -4.79 12.67 -30.97
CA PRO A 434 -5.49 13.40 -29.90
C PRO A 434 -5.93 12.49 -28.74
N LEU A 435 -6.18 13.08 -27.56
CA LEU A 435 -6.73 12.34 -26.42
C LEU A 435 -8.20 11.97 -26.68
N ILE A 436 -8.48 10.68 -26.86
CA ILE A 436 -9.83 10.16 -27.08
C ILE A 436 -10.03 8.93 -26.18
N ALA A 437 -11.16 8.86 -25.47
CA ALA A 437 -11.53 7.70 -24.67
C ALA A 437 -12.71 6.96 -25.32
N HIS A 438 -12.51 5.69 -25.65
CA HIS A 438 -13.50 4.79 -26.20
C HIS A 438 -14.02 3.85 -25.11
N PRO A 439 -15.31 3.93 -24.72
CA PRO A 439 -15.88 3.01 -23.74
C PRO A 439 -15.90 1.57 -24.26
N ILE A 440 -15.32 0.65 -23.49
CA ILE A 440 -15.27 -0.78 -23.78
C ILE A 440 -16.12 -1.52 -22.76
N SER A 441 -17.07 -2.33 -23.25
CA SER A 441 -17.84 -3.24 -22.41
C SER A 441 -17.00 -4.50 -22.15
N LEU A 442 -16.76 -4.81 -20.88
CA LEU A 442 -16.10 -6.06 -20.48
C LEU A 442 -17.14 -7.20 -20.50
N PRO A 443 -16.74 -8.45 -20.79
CA PRO A 443 -17.65 -9.59 -20.71
C PRO A 443 -18.25 -9.69 -19.30
N GLN A 444 -19.56 -9.94 -19.21
CA GLN A 444 -20.28 -9.89 -17.93
C GLN A 444 -19.73 -10.88 -16.89
N ASP A 445 -19.25 -12.04 -17.34
CA ASP A 445 -18.68 -13.06 -16.46
C ASP A 445 -17.23 -12.78 -16.08
N ALA A 446 -16.54 -11.84 -16.73
CA ALA A 446 -15.15 -11.50 -16.44
C ALA A 446 -15.05 -10.55 -15.23
N ILE A 447 -14.33 -10.98 -14.20
CA ILE A 447 -14.06 -10.17 -13.00
C ILE A 447 -12.57 -10.07 -12.72
N PHE A 448 -12.17 -8.94 -12.15
CA PHE A 448 -10.76 -8.58 -11.94
C PHE A 448 -10.47 -8.35 -10.46
N ALA A 449 -9.62 -9.19 -9.88
CA ALA A 449 -9.10 -8.99 -8.53
C ALA A 449 -7.83 -8.12 -8.57
N VAL A 450 -7.71 -7.22 -7.60
CA VAL A 450 -6.47 -6.48 -7.34
C VAL A 450 -5.80 -7.08 -6.11
N ILE A 451 -4.54 -7.48 -6.24
CA ILE A 451 -3.75 -8.14 -5.19
C ILE A 451 -2.48 -7.32 -4.97
N HIS A 452 -2.19 -6.92 -3.74
CA HIS A 452 -0.92 -6.23 -3.44
C HIS A 452 0.20 -7.26 -3.32
N SER A 453 1.34 -7.03 -3.98
CA SER A 453 2.48 -7.95 -3.95
C SER A 453 3.21 -8.04 -2.61
N GLY A 454 2.73 -7.35 -1.58
CA GLY A 454 3.58 -6.97 -0.44
C GLY A 454 4.60 -5.88 -0.77
N SER A 455 5.23 -5.80 -1.94
CA SER A 455 6.19 -4.71 -2.23
C SER A 455 5.48 -3.41 -2.63
N SER A 456 5.92 -2.26 -2.15
CA SER A 456 5.40 -0.94 -2.55
C SER A 456 6.52 -0.13 -3.19
N HIS A 457 6.24 0.53 -4.32
CA HIS A 457 7.24 1.34 -5.02
C HIS A 457 6.70 2.74 -5.34
N ASN A 458 7.48 3.77 -5.02
CA ASN A 458 7.16 5.17 -5.35
C ASN A 458 7.87 5.55 -6.65
N LYS A 459 7.10 5.88 -7.70
CA LYS A 459 7.65 6.24 -9.03
C LYS A 459 8.65 7.39 -8.97
N ALA A 460 8.48 8.33 -8.03
CA ALA A 460 9.35 9.50 -7.89
C ALA A 460 10.62 9.23 -7.08
N SER A 461 10.76 8.07 -6.41
CA SER A 461 11.91 7.81 -5.54
C SER A 461 13.15 7.33 -6.30
N ASN A 462 13.01 6.87 -7.54
CA ASN A 462 14.14 6.44 -8.36
C ASN A 462 13.96 6.77 -9.85
N ASN A 463 15.04 6.59 -10.61
CA ASN A 463 15.08 6.96 -12.03
C ASN A 463 14.56 5.86 -12.97
N TYR A 464 14.11 4.70 -12.47
CA TYR A 464 13.78 3.55 -13.34
C TYR A 464 12.72 3.90 -14.38
N TYR A 465 11.68 4.61 -13.96
CA TYR A 465 10.63 5.05 -14.87
C TYR A 465 11.18 5.95 -15.99
N ASN A 466 11.93 6.99 -15.64
CA ASN A 466 12.49 7.92 -16.63
C ASN A 466 13.56 7.27 -17.51
N GLN A 467 14.30 6.27 -17.02
CA GLN A 467 15.22 5.46 -17.83
C GLN A 467 14.47 4.75 -18.96
N ARG A 468 13.33 4.11 -18.64
CA ARG A 468 12.50 3.42 -19.64
C ARG A 468 11.96 4.38 -20.71
N VAL A 469 11.54 5.58 -20.31
CA VAL A 469 11.10 6.63 -21.24
C VAL A 469 12.23 7.02 -22.21
N VAL A 470 13.45 7.20 -21.70
CA VAL A 470 14.63 7.54 -22.51
C VAL A 470 15.03 6.39 -23.44
N GLU A 471 15.01 5.14 -22.96
CA GLU A 471 15.31 3.95 -23.77
C GLU A 471 14.35 3.84 -24.97
N CYS A 472 13.05 4.05 -24.76
CA CYS A 472 12.06 4.06 -25.84
C CYS A 472 12.27 5.22 -26.83
N ARG A 473 12.57 6.42 -26.32
CA ARG A 473 12.85 7.60 -27.15
C ARG A 473 14.08 7.40 -28.02
N LEU A 474 15.17 6.91 -27.46
CA LEU A 474 16.39 6.60 -28.21
C LEU A 474 16.12 5.54 -29.28
N GLY A 475 15.33 4.50 -28.95
CA GLY A 475 14.88 3.52 -29.93
C GLY A 475 14.13 4.15 -31.10
N ALA A 476 13.22 5.08 -30.81
CA ALA A 476 12.48 5.81 -31.84
C ALA A 476 13.42 6.64 -32.73
N GLN A 477 14.33 7.40 -32.13
CA GLN A 477 15.30 8.25 -32.82
C GLN A 477 16.28 7.45 -33.67
N ILE A 478 16.79 6.33 -33.16
CA ILE A 478 17.69 5.43 -33.89
C ILE A 478 16.99 4.86 -35.12
N ILE A 479 15.77 4.33 -34.98
CA ILE A 479 15.04 3.78 -36.13
C ILE A 479 14.78 4.88 -37.17
N ALA A 480 14.39 6.08 -36.74
CA ALA A 480 14.19 7.22 -37.65
C ALA A 480 15.48 7.59 -38.40
N LYS A 481 16.62 7.66 -37.70
CA LYS A 481 17.95 7.93 -38.29
C LYS A 481 18.33 6.84 -39.30
N LEU A 482 18.18 5.56 -38.95
CA LEU A 482 18.45 4.41 -39.83
C LEU A 482 17.50 4.32 -41.03
N GLN A 483 16.37 5.03 -40.98
CA GLN A 483 15.45 5.19 -42.10
C GLN A 483 15.72 6.48 -42.90
N ASN A 484 16.84 7.16 -42.64
CA ASN A 484 17.24 8.42 -43.25
C ASN A 484 16.21 9.56 -43.08
N TYR A 485 15.42 9.53 -42.00
CA TYR A 485 14.48 10.61 -41.71
C TYR A 485 15.23 11.85 -41.24
N LYS A 486 15.12 12.94 -42.00
CA LYS A 486 15.91 14.16 -41.82
C LYS A 486 15.72 14.83 -40.45
N HIS A 487 14.53 14.70 -39.87
CA HIS A 487 14.12 15.35 -38.62
C HIS A 487 14.05 14.37 -37.45
N TRP A 488 14.87 13.30 -37.47
CA TRP A 488 14.87 12.26 -36.43
C TRP A 488 15.03 12.81 -34.99
N MET A 489 15.76 13.92 -34.80
CA MET A 489 15.92 14.56 -33.47
C MET A 489 14.60 15.03 -32.87
N ASN A 490 13.60 15.34 -33.71
CA ASN A 490 12.28 15.78 -33.29
C ASN A 490 11.35 14.62 -32.93
N ILE A 491 11.75 13.37 -33.22
CA ILE A 491 11.00 12.18 -32.83
C ILE A 491 11.22 11.94 -31.33
N ARG A 492 10.11 11.93 -30.59
CA ARG A 492 10.10 11.79 -29.12
C ARG A 492 9.52 10.49 -28.63
N THR A 493 8.66 9.85 -29.43
CA THR A 493 7.89 8.67 -29.04
C THR A 493 7.87 7.64 -30.17
N LEU A 494 7.55 6.39 -29.83
CA LEU A 494 7.41 5.32 -30.82
C LEU A 494 6.17 5.50 -31.69
N GLY A 495 5.05 5.98 -31.14
CA GLY A 495 3.86 6.32 -31.93
C GLY A 495 4.12 7.45 -32.94
N GLN A 496 4.90 8.46 -32.56
CA GLN A 496 5.32 9.52 -33.48
C GLN A 496 6.21 8.96 -34.61
N LEU A 497 7.17 8.08 -34.30
CA LEU A 497 7.97 7.37 -35.31
C LEU A 497 7.07 6.65 -36.31
N SER A 498 6.14 5.84 -35.83
CA SER A 498 5.24 5.04 -36.66
C SER A 498 4.40 5.90 -37.59
N LYS A 499 3.84 7.00 -37.06
CA LYS A 499 3.02 7.94 -37.84
C LYS A 499 3.83 8.77 -38.84
N GLU A 500 4.90 9.43 -38.40
CA GLU A 500 5.62 10.41 -39.22
C GLU A 500 6.64 9.79 -40.18
N VAL A 501 7.27 8.68 -39.80
CA VAL A 501 8.37 8.08 -40.59
C VAL A 501 7.88 6.94 -41.46
N PHE A 502 6.98 6.10 -40.94
CA PHE A 502 6.48 4.92 -41.64
C PHE A 502 5.07 5.08 -42.21
N ASN A 503 4.31 6.08 -41.76
CA ASN A 503 2.88 6.22 -42.06
C ASN A 503 2.11 4.90 -41.79
N ASP A 504 2.48 4.21 -40.71
CA ASP A 504 1.88 2.96 -40.28
C ASP A 504 1.46 3.10 -38.82
N ILE A 505 0.18 2.88 -38.55
CA ILE A 505 -0.37 2.97 -37.19
C ILE A 505 -0.49 1.61 -36.52
N TYR A 506 -0.20 0.51 -37.24
CA TYR A 506 -0.33 -0.86 -36.71
C TYR A 506 0.95 -1.28 -35.97
N PRO A 507 0.90 -1.47 -34.65
CA PRO A 507 2.10 -1.80 -33.86
C PRO A 507 2.80 -3.09 -34.30
N LYS A 508 2.03 -4.07 -34.79
CA LYS A 508 2.57 -5.34 -35.29
C LYS A 508 3.57 -5.20 -36.44
N ASN A 509 3.32 -4.28 -37.37
CA ASN A 509 4.24 -4.03 -38.48
C ASN A 509 5.52 -3.35 -37.98
N MET A 510 5.35 -2.41 -37.06
CA MET A 510 6.45 -1.69 -36.41
C MET A 510 7.33 -2.60 -35.57
N TYR A 511 6.77 -3.64 -34.94
CA TYR A 511 7.53 -4.68 -34.26
C TYR A 511 8.53 -5.38 -35.19
N ASN A 512 8.10 -5.75 -36.41
CA ASN A 512 8.97 -6.39 -37.40
C ASN A 512 10.06 -5.43 -37.89
N ILE A 513 9.70 -4.16 -38.13
CA ILE A 513 10.67 -3.11 -38.48
C ILE A 513 11.70 -2.93 -37.37
N ALA A 514 11.28 -2.95 -36.10
CA ALA A 514 12.19 -2.83 -34.98
C ALA A 514 13.18 -3.99 -34.91
N ILE A 515 12.73 -5.23 -35.12
CA ILE A 515 13.63 -6.39 -35.22
C ILE A 515 14.64 -6.22 -36.36
N GLU A 516 14.19 -5.75 -37.53
CA GLU A 516 15.07 -5.57 -38.69
C GLU A 516 16.10 -4.46 -38.47
N LYS A 517 15.70 -3.33 -37.86
CA LYS A 517 16.53 -2.13 -37.73
C LYS A 517 17.41 -2.15 -36.50
N LEU A 518 16.90 -2.60 -35.36
CA LEU A 518 17.64 -2.69 -34.10
C LEU A 518 18.36 -4.03 -33.98
N LYS A 519 19.22 -4.35 -34.97
CA LYS A 519 20.04 -5.57 -35.01
C LYS A 519 21.01 -5.55 -33.84
N SER A 520 20.61 -6.13 -32.73
CA SER A 520 21.38 -6.01 -31.50
C SER A 520 22.50 -7.04 -31.43
N THR A 521 23.73 -6.57 -31.26
CA THR A 521 24.73 -7.28 -30.47
C THR A 521 24.37 -7.13 -28.97
N ASN A 522 24.89 -8.00 -28.10
CA ASN A 522 24.74 -7.88 -26.64
C ASN A 522 23.31 -7.78 -26.07
N GLY A 523 22.36 -8.54 -26.65
CA GLY A 523 21.00 -8.66 -26.10
C GLY A 523 20.14 -7.39 -26.16
N GLY A 524 20.48 -6.43 -27.04
CA GLY A 524 19.69 -5.20 -27.22
C GLY A 524 20.13 -4.03 -26.37
N LYS A 525 21.30 -4.14 -25.73
CA LYS A 525 21.95 -3.06 -24.99
C LYS A 525 22.88 -2.26 -25.88
N TYR A 526 22.88 -0.95 -25.70
CA TYR A 526 23.71 0.00 -26.42
C TYR A 526 24.46 0.87 -25.42
N THR A 527 25.76 1.02 -25.61
CA THR A 527 26.58 1.98 -24.87
C THR A 527 26.31 3.40 -25.37
N ARG A 528 26.61 4.39 -24.54
CA ARG A 528 26.52 5.81 -24.91
C ARG A 528 27.36 6.15 -26.15
N GLU A 529 28.50 5.51 -26.33
CA GLU A 529 29.34 5.71 -27.52
C GLU A 529 28.67 5.13 -28.78
N GLU A 530 28.12 3.92 -28.70
CA GLU A 530 27.39 3.32 -29.83
C GLU A 530 26.17 4.17 -30.22
N VAL A 531 25.42 4.71 -29.25
CA VAL A 531 24.29 5.60 -29.54
C VAL A 531 24.76 6.87 -30.25
N LYS A 532 25.85 7.50 -29.79
CA LYS A 532 26.41 8.70 -30.44
C LYS A 532 26.92 8.41 -31.85
N GLU A 533 27.54 7.25 -32.05
CA GLU A 533 28.03 6.82 -33.36
C GLU A 533 26.86 6.61 -34.34
N ILE A 534 25.81 5.89 -33.92
CA ILE A 534 24.63 5.62 -34.75
C ILE A 534 23.90 6.92 -35.11
N LEU A 535 23.73 7.82 -34.15
CA LEU A 535 23.03 9.09 -34.34
C LEU A 535 23.89 10.16 -35.05
N GLU A 536 25.21 9.95 -35.09
CA GLU A 536 26.23 10.87 -35.61
C GLU A 536 26.19 12.22 -34.88
N ILE A 537 26.21 12.19 -33.54
CA ILE A 537 26.15 13.37 -32.68
C ILE A 537 27.20 13.34 -31.57
N ASP A 538 27.47 14.52 -30.98
CA ASP A 538 28.28 14.62 -29.77
C ASP A 538 27.45 14.40 -28.49
N ASP A 539 28.15 14.36 -27.36
CA ASP A 539 27.56 14.08 -26.05
C ASP A 539 26.60 15.19 -25.58
N ASN A 540 26.95 16.44 -25.86
CA ASN A 540 26.14 17.61 -25.49
C ASN A 540 24.80 17.61 -26.26
N THR A 541 24.84 17.24 -27.53
CA THR A 541 23.66 17.09 -28.38
C THR A 541 22.81 15.92 -27.89
N LEU A 542 23.41 14.79 -27.48
CA LEU A 542 22.67 13.67 -26.89
C LEU A 542 21.91 14.09 -25.62
N ILE A 543 22.59 14.80 -24.71
CA ILE A 543 21.99 15.29 -23.46
C ILE A 543 20.81 16.21 -23.74
N SER A 544 21.00 17.21 -24.60
CA SER A 544 19.99 18.25 -24.86
C SER A 544 18.80 17.75 -25.69
N THR A 545 19.01 16.77 -26.56
CA THR A 545 17.97 16.29 -27.49
C THR A 545 17.29 15.00 -27.07
N SER A 546 17.91 14.17 -26.23
CA SER A 546 17.45 12.78 -26.06
C SER A 546 17.33 12.36 -24.59
N LEU A 547 18.13 12.91 -23.70
CA LEU A 547 18.12 12.56 -22.27
C LEU A 547 17.26 13.55 -21.47
N ASN A 548 16.83 13.09 -20.29
CA ASN A 548 16.23 13.94 -19.26
C ASN A 548 17.31 14.35 -18.24
N SER A 549 17.02 15.37 -17.42
CA SER A 549 17.93 15.87 -16.38
C SER A 549 18.39 14.79 -15.40
N ASN A 550 17.53 13.81 -15.08
CA ASN A 550 17.85 12.70 -14.18
C ASN A 550 18.41 11.45 -14.87
N THR A 551 18.68 11.51 -16.18
CA THR A 551 19.24 10.38 -16.96
C THR A 551 20.53 10.76 -17.69
N THR A 552 21.09 11.95 -17.44
CA THR A 552 22.31 12.42 -18.14
C THR A 552 23.51 11.52 -17.91
N GLU A 553 23.60 10.90 -16.73
CA GLU A 553 24.70 10.03 -16.31
C GLU A 553 24.61 8.59 -16.85
N MET A 554 23.57 8.25 -17.63
CA MET A 554 23.43 6.91 -18.19
C MET A 554 24.56 6.60 -19.17
N LYS A 555 25.20 5.45 -18.96
CA LYS A 555 26.30 4.92 -19.79
C LYS A 555 25.87 3.82 -20.74
N GLU A 556 24.78 3.14 -20.42
CA GLU A 556 24.20 2.05 -21.20
C GLU A 556 22.68 2.21 -21.25
N PHE A 557 22.09 1.75 -22.35
CA PHE A 557 20.68 1.84 -22.66
C PHE A 557 20.19 0.47 -23.15
N VAL A 558 19.19 -0.10 -22.50
CA VAL A 558 18.50 -1.29 -23.00
C VAL A 558 17.45 -0.80 -23.99
N ILE A 559 17.72 -0.85 -25.30
CA ILE A 559 16.85 -0.22 -26.30
C ILE A 559 15.94 -1.25 -26.96
N THR A 560 16.52 -2.27 -27.60
CA THR A 560 15.74 -3.23 -28.40
C THR A 560 14.62 -3.88 -27.60
N PRO A 561 14.84 -4.43 -26.39
CA PRO A 561 13.77 -5.06 -25.60
C PRO A 561 12.64 -4.09 -25.26
N ARG A 562 12.95 -2.82 -24.98
CA ARG A 562 11.95 -1.80 -24.63
C ARG A 562 11.07 -1.43 -25.81
N VAL A 563 11.68 -1.26 -26.98
CA VAL A 563 10.96 -0.98 -28.22
C VAL A 563 10.05 -2.16 -28.60
N LEU A 564 10.57 -3.39 -28.50
CA LEU A 564 9.79 -4.61 -28.77
C LEU A 564 8.64 -4.80 -27.78
N HIS A 565 8.87 -4.52 -26.49
CA HIS A 565 7.80 -4.48 -25.50
C HIS A 565 6.70 -3.51 -25.93
N CYS A 566 7.04 -2.25 -26.20
CA CYS A 566 6.03 -1.23 -26.52
C CYS A 566 5.20 -1.59 -27.76
N PHE A 567 5.82 -2.04 -28.85
CA PHE A 567 5.05 -2.41 -30.04
C PHE A 567 4.19 -3.65 -29.83
N SER A 568 4.72 -4.69 -29.14
CA SER A 568 3.93 -5.89 -28.85
C SER A 568 2.79 -5.63 -27.85
N GLU A 569 3.01 -4.76 -26.87
CA GLU A 569 2.01 -4.38 -25.87
C GLU A 569 0.91 -3.51 -26.48
N ALA A 570 1.26 -2.60 -27.38
CA ALA A 570 0.29 -1.81 -28.13
C ALA A 570 -0.57 -2.69 -29.06
N ASP A 571 -0.02 -3.74 -29.66
CA ASP A 571 -0.81 -4.72 -30.44
C ASP A 571 -1.80 -5.47 -29.54
N ARG A 572 -1.33 -5.93 -28.37
CA ARG A 572 -2.15 -6.63 -27.38
C ARG A 572 -3.35 -5.80 -26.89
N VAL A 573 -3.24 -4.48 -26.83
CA VAL A 573 -4.38 -3.60 -26.46
C VAL A 573 -5.52 -3.74 -27.45
N PHE A 574 -5.25 -3.69 -28.75
CA PHE A 574 -6.28 -3.84 -29.78
C PHE A 574 -6.81 -5.28 -29.89
N GLU A 575 -5.97 -6.28 -29.62
CA GLU A 575 -6.43 -7.67 -29.54
C GLU A 575 -7.32 -7.90 -28.31
N PHE A 576 -7.00 -7.27 -27.18
CA PHE A 576 -7.81 -7.36 -25.96
C PHE A 576 -9.17 -6.67 -26.12
N GLU A 577 -9.22 -5.51 -26.78
CA GLU A 577 -10.45 -4.84 -27.15
C GLU A 577 -11.37 -5.77 -27.97
N LYS A 578 -10.84 -6.37 -29.04
CA LYS A 578 -11.59 -7.35 -29.86
C LYS A 578 -12.03 -8.58 -29.06
N ALA A 579 -11.20 -9.07 -28.14
CA ALA A 579 -11.55 -10.17 -27.27
C ALA A 579 -12.73 -9.80 -26.34
N CYS A 580 -12.78 -8.55 -25.85
CA CYS A 580 -13.92 -8.05 -25.09
C CYS A 580 -15.20 -8.00 -25.94
N GLU A 581 -15.11 -7.45 -27.16
CA GLU A 581 -16.25 -7.36 -28.10
C GLU A 581 -16.83 -8.74 -28.43
N ASN A 582 -15.98 -9.77 -28.54
CA ASN A 582 -16.37 -11.14 -28.85
C ASN A 582 -16.68 -12.00 -27.62
N ASN A 583 -16.57 -11.46 -26.39
CA ASN A 583 -16.73 -12.19 -25.13
C ASN A 583 -15.74 -13.37 -24.95
N GLU A 584 -14.52 -13.25 -25.46
CA GLU A 584 -13.49 -14.28 -25.44
C GLU A 584 -12.58 -14.17 -24.20
N ILE A 585 -13.10 -14.50 -23.02
CA ILE A 585 -12.36 -14.40 -21.73
C ILE A 585 -11.03 -15.17 -21.77
N SER A 586 -10.98 -16.33 -22.43
CA SER A 586 -9.74 -17.10 -22.57
C SER A 586 -8.66 -16.37 -23.37
N LEU A 587 -9.05 -15.60 -24.40
CA LEU A 587 -8.11 -14.79 -25.17
C LEU A 587 -7.66 -13.57 -24.36
N MET A 588 -8.57 -12.90 -23.65
CA MET A 588 -8.22 -11.85 -22.69
C MET A 588 -7.16 -12.33 -21.68
N ALA A 589 -7.36 -13.54 -21.14
CA ALA A 589 -6.43 -14.15 -20.20
C ALA A 589 -5.05 -14.43 -20.82
N ALA A 590 -5.00 -14.99 -22.03
CA ALA A 590 -3.75 -15.22 -22.73
C ALA A 590 -2.96 -13.91 -22.94
N LEU A 591 -3.63 -12.85 -23.40
CA LEU A 591 -3.04 -11.54 -23.64
C LEU A 591 -2.50 -10.89 -22.36
N MET A 592 -3.21 -11.00 -21.24
CA MET A 592 -2.74 -10.50 -19.94
C MET A 592 -1.47 -11.21 -19.47
N ASN A 593 -1.41 -12.54 -19.60
CA ASN A 593 -0.24 -13.33 -19.21
C ASN A 593 0.97 -13.01 -20.12
N GLU A 594 0.75 -12.82 -21.42
CA GLU A 594 1.79 -12.38 -22.36
C GLU A 594 2.29 -10.97 -22.04
N SER A 595 1.38 -10.06 -21.67
CA SER A 595 1.74 -8.72 -21.19
C SER A 595 2.63 -8.81 -19.95
N HIS A 596 2.27 -9.60 -18.94
CA HIS A 596 3.13 -9.77 -17.75
C HIS A 596 4.52 -10.30 -18.10
N LYS A 597 4.58 -11.33 -18.94
CA LYS A 597 5.84 -11.89 -19.42
C LYS A 597 6.68 -10.83 -20.13
N SER A 598 6.05 -10.00 -20.97
CA SER A 598 6.73 -8.89 -21.66
C SER A 598 7.24 -7.83 -20.67
N CYS A 599 6.43 -7.43 -19.70
CA CYS A 599 6.86 -6.50 -18.64
C CYS A 599 8.04 -7.03 -17.83
N LYS A 600 8.04 -8.34 -17.53
CA LYS A 600 9.12 -9.02 -16.81
C LYS A 600 10.40 -9.13 -17.65
N GLU A 601 10.30 -9.70 -18.84
CA GLU A 601 11.46 -10.12 -19.64
C GLU A 601 11.97 -9.02 -20.58
N LEU A 602 11.08 -8.29 -21.24
CA LEU A 602 11.44 -7.27 -22.23
C LEU A 602 11.52 -5.87 -21.61
N TYR A 603 10.66 -5.55 -20.65
CA TYR A 603 10.64 -4.23 -20.01
C TYR A 603 11.36 -4.16 -18.67
N GLU A 604 11.66 -5.31 -18.05
CA GLU A 604 12.32 -5.39 -16.75
C GLU A 604 11.70 -4.41 -15.73
N CYS A 605 10.36 -4.41 -15.67
CA CYS A 605 9.57 -3.64 -14.72
C CYS A 605 8.76 -4.49 -13.73
N SER A 606 9.01 -5.80 -13.67
CA SER A 606 8.52 -6.65 -12.57
C SER A 606 9.50 -6.65 -11.38
N CYS A 607 9.17 -7.42 -10.34
CA CYS A 607 10.04 -7.75 -9.21
C CYS A 607 9.70 -9.16 -8.69
N GLU A 608 10.52 -9.70 -7.78
CA GLU A 608 10.32 -11.04 -7.24
C GLU A 608 8.97 -11.19 -6.53
N GLU A 609 8.53 -10.16 -5.83
CA GLU A 609 7.25 -10.14 -5.13
C GLU A 609 6.06 -10.10 -6.10
N LEU A 610 6.15 -9.31 -7.18
CA LEU A 610 5.14 -9.28 -8.24
C LEU A 610 5.07 -10.63 -8.95
N ASP A 611 6.21 -11.19 -9.32
CA ASP A 611 6.31 -12.48 -10.01
C ASP A 611 5.75 -13.62 -9.14
N SER A 612 6.09 -13.61 -7.85
CA SER A 612 5.57 -14.57 -6.87
C SER A 612 4.06 -14.42 -6.71
N THR A 613 3.57 -13.18 -6.67
CA THR A 613 2.13 -12.90 -6.56
C THR A 613 1.37 -13.34 -7.80
N VAL A 614 1.89 -13.08 -9.00
CA VAL A 614 1.33 -13.58 -10.26
C VAL A 614 1.28 -15.11 -10.25
N LYS A 615 2.38 -15.76 -9.86
CA LYS A 615 2.44 -17.22 -9.74
C LYS A 615 1.38 -17.75 -8.76
N ILE A 616 1.26 -17.16 -7.58
CA ILE A 616 0.24 -17.54 -6.58
C ILE A 616 -1.17 -17.39 -7.16
N CYS A 617 -1.46 -16.31 -7.89
CA CYS A 617 -2.76 -16.13 -8.52
C CYS A 617 -3.06 -17.25 -9.52
N LEU A 618 -2.13 -17.55 -10.43
CA LEU A 618 -2.31 -18.59 -11.44
C LEU A 618 -2.46 -19.98 -10.81
N GLU A 619 -1.62 -20.32 -9.82
CA GLU A 619 -1.69 -21.61 -9.11
C GLU A 619 -2.96 -21.75 -8.25
N SER A 620 -3.56 -20.63 -7.83
CA SER A 620 -4.83 -20.64 -7.08
C SER A 620 -6.05 -20.86 -7.96
N GLY A 621 -5.94 -20.58 -9.26
CA GLY A 621 -6.99 -20.78 -10.27
C GLY A 621 -7.47 -19.53 -10.99
N PHE A 622 -6.78 -18.39 -10.88
CA PHE A 622 -7.03 -17.26 -11.78
C PHE A 622 -6.65 -17.64 -13.22
N LEU A 623 -7.40 -17.14 -14.20
CA LEU A 623 -7.14 -17.39 -15.63
C LEU A 623 -5.90 -16.63 -16.11
N ALA A 624 -5.71 -15.42 -15.58
CA ALA A 624 -4.52 -14.63 -15.84
C ALA A 624 -4.18 -13.74 -14.66
N ALA A 625 -2.91 -13.32 -14.60
CA ALA A 625 -2.45 -12.33 -13.64
C ALA A 625 -1.26 -11.55 -14.22
N ARG A 626 -1.27 -10.24 -14.02
CA ARG A 626 -0.18 -9.35 -14.44
C ARG A 626 0.01 -8.22 -13.44
N LEU A 627 1.22 -7.66 -13.36
CA LEU A 627 1.42 -6.37 -12.68
C LEU A 627 0.53 -5.29 -13.30
N THR A 628 0.12 -4.29 -12.52
CA THR A 628 -0.62 -3.12 -13.04
C THR A 628 0.01 -1.82 -12.54
N GLY A 629 0.10 -0.84 -13.44
CA GLY A 629 0.84 0.40 -13.20
C GLY A 629 2.34 0.22 -13.46
N ALA A 630 3.16 1.13 -12.91
CA ALA A 630 4.58 1.22 -13.25
C ALA A 630 5.42 -0.03 -12.91
N GLY A 631 4.94 -0.92 -12.03
CA GLY A 631 5.71 -2.08 -11.59
C GLY A 631 6.86 -1.74 -10.62
N TRP A 632 7.86 -2.62 -10.57
CA TRP A 632 8.91 -2.70 -9.54
C TRP A 632 8.36 -2.81 -8.10
N GLY A 633 7.13 -3.30 -7.98
CA GLY A 633 6.33 -3.34 -6.77
C GLY A 633 4.87 -2.99 -7.09
N GLY A 634 4.05 -2.90 -6.05
CA GLY A 634 2.64 -2.54 -6.14
C GLY A 634 1.73 -3.76 -6.36
N CYS A 635 0.72 -3.59 -7.20
CA CYS A 635 -0.35 -4.56 -7.37
C CYS A 635 -0.22 -5.43 -8.63
N VAL A 636 -0.83 -6.60 -8.52
CA VAL A 636 -1.22 -7.48 -9.60
C VAL A 636 -2.71 -7.29 -9.85
N ILE A 637 -3.12 -7.25 -11.12
CA ILE A 637 -4.49 -7.44 -11.56
C ILE A 637 -4.66 -8.85 -12.12
N ALA A 638 -5.62 -9.59 -11.59
CA ALA A 638 -5.87 -10.98 -11.94
C ALA A 638 -7.29 -11.17 -12.47
N LEU A 639 -7.42 -11.83 -13.62
CA LEU A 639 -8.67 -12.11 -14.31
C LEU A 639 -9.18 -13.50 -13.94
N THR A 640 -10.47 -13.59 -13.66
CA THR A 640 -11.19 -14.85 -13.49
C THR A 640 -12.65 -14.68 -13.88
N THR A 641 -13.44 -15.74 -13.74
CA THR A 641 -14.89 -15.74 -13.98
C THR A 641 -15.69 -15.57 -12.68
N MET A 642 -16.90 -15.04 -12.78
CA MET A 642 -17.76 -14.73 -11.63
C MET A 642 -18.03 -15.95 -10.73
N ASP A 643 -18.15 -17.15 -11.30
CA ASP A 643 -18.36 -18.41 -10.58
C ASP A 643 -17.14 -18.86 -9.75
N MET A 644 -15.95 -18.32 -10.05
CA MET A 644 -14.71 -18.63 -9.34
C MET A 644 -14.39 -17.65 -8.19
N LYS A 645 -15.18 -16.57 -8.05
CA LYS A 645 -14.93 -15.48 -7.10
C LYS A 645 -14.71 -15.98 -5.66
N ASP A 646 -15.71 -16.63 -5.09
CA ASP A 646 -15.70 -17.05 -3.68
C ASP A 646 -14.56 -18.04 -3.40
N LYS A 647 -14.33 -18.97 -4.33
CA LYS A 647 -13.24 -19.96 -4.25
C LYS A 647 -11.85 -19.34 -4.27
N LEU A 648 -11.69 -18.18 -4.91
CA LEU A 648 -10.41 -17.47 -5.00
C LEU A 648 -10.18 -16.54 -3.81
N GLU A 649 -11.23 -15.94 -3.26
CA GLU A 649 -11.16 -15.18 -1.99
C GLU A 649 -10.64 -16.03 -0.83
N GLU A 650 -10.95 -17.33 -0.81
CA GLU A 650 -10.43 -18.26 0.19
C GLU A 650 -8.93 -18.57 0.05
N LYS A 651 -8.35 -18.36 -1.14
CA LYS A 651 -6.98 -18.80 -1.47
C LYS A 651 -5.97 -17.67 -1.57
N VAL A 652 -6.41 -16.48 -1.97
CA VAL A 652 -5.53 -15.35 -2.27
C VAL A 652 -6.02 -14.14 -1.48
N ASN A 653 -5.10 -13.39 -0.88
CA ASN A 653 -5.43 -12.15 -0.19
C ASN A 653 -5.74 -11.04 -1.21
N ILE A 654 -7.00 -10.95 -1.62
CA ILE A 654 -7.48 -9.95 -2.57
C ILE A 654 -7.66 -8.63 -1.85
N LEU A 655 -6.99 -7.58 -2.34
CA LEU A 655 -7.09 -6.23 -1.80
C LEU A 655 -8.50 -5.65 -2.05
N PHE A 656 -9.01 -5.82 -3.27
CA PHE A 656 -10.40 -5.59 -3.63
C PHE A 656 -10.71 -6.19 -5.01
N TRP A 657 -12.00 -6.41 -5.28
CA TRP A 657 -12.49 -6.69 -6.62
C TRP A 657 -12.78 -5.39 -7.35
N SER A 658 -12.19 -5.25 -8.53
CA SER A 658 -12.33 -4.06 -9.35
C SER A 658 -13.46 -4.19 -10.35
N HIS A 659 -14.25 -3.12 -10.49
CA HIS A 659 -15.30 -2.99 -11.48
C HIS A 659 -15.20 -1.59 -12.10
N PRO A 660 -15.53 -1.41 -13.39
CA PRO A 660 -15.43 -0.10 -14.00
C PRO A 660 -16.36 0.93 -13.33
N SER A 661 -15.76 1.97 -12.74
CA SER A 661 -16.47 3.06 -12.06
C SER A 661 -16.59 4.31 -12.92
N LYS A 662 -17.40 5.27 -12.48
CA LYS A 662 -17.45 6.61 -13.06
C LYS A 662 -16.16 7.39 -12.76
N GLY A 663 -15.78 8.27 -13.69
CA GLY A 663 -14.71 9.24 -13.52
C GLY A 663 -14.99 10.32 -12.47
N ILE A 664 -14.12 11.32 -12.42
CA ILE A 664 -14.12 12.42 -11.46
C ILE A 664 -15.45 13.19 -11.45
N ASP A 665 -15.90 13.58 -10.26
CA ASP A 665 -17.11 14.39 -10.07
C ASP A 665 -16.97 15.47 -8.98
N LEU A 666 -17.66 16.59 -9.18
CA LEU A 666 -17.81 17.70 -8.25
C LEU A 666 -19.25 17.73 -7.72
N THR A 667 -19.42 17.96 -6.42
CA THR A 667 -20.73 18.14 -5.77
C THR A 667 -20.73 19.39 -4.91
N ASN A 668 -21.81 20.18 -4.96
CA ASN A 668 -22.08 21.22 -3.96
C ASN A 668 -22.81 20.61 -2.75
N ILE A 669 -22.20 20.66 -1.58
CA ILE A 669 -22.71 20.03 -0.35
C ILE A 669 -23.95 20.74 0.19
N TYR A 670 -24.18 22.00 -0.15
CA TYR A 670 -25.38 22.73 0.28
C TYR A 670 -26.62 22.41 -0.57
N VAL A 671 -26.43 21.78 -1.74
CA VAL A 671 -27.50 21.50 -2.71
C VAL A 671 -27.82 19.99 -2.81
N ALA A 672 -26.83 19.14 -2.52
CA ALA A 672 -26.97 17.68 -2.46
C ALA A 672 -27.55 17.21 -1.13
#